data_AF-A0A9D7XRG1-F1
#
_entry.id   AF-A0A9D7XRG1-F1
#
_cell.length_a   1.000
_cell.length_b   1.000
_cell.length_c   1.000
_cell.angle_alpha   90.00
_cell.angle_beta   90.00
_cell.angle_gamma   90.00
#
_symmetry.space_group_name_H-M   'P 1'
#
loop_
_entity.id
_entity.type
_entity.pdbx_description
1 polymer ?
#
loop_
_entity_poly.entity_id
_entity_poly.type
_entity_poly.pdbx_seq_one_letter_code
_entity_poly.pdbx_strand_id
1 'polypeptide(L)'
;MNQKTNTPAIFTFGYYSSGWKSILYVFLISMGNGFLFIPTSVFGANRYAITSGPWNSTSTWSATSGGSSGASIPLAGDDVFIGEGVLDRIVTIPTAYAAACASLTMGNLAAPTIATLNFTSSTSTLTMTGDVIMNRPNGNVTSTIAIGAGSLITTGDVELSHHTVLNTASGKVTKITISTGNLTIGGDLIFSGQILGQSQFVFSGAGVLKIAGMFTVAFGTLTPSTSTTNFNGTTVAQIIPIGISAIKYNNLTFNNTSAGGATLSGPITATNVTGNLSVVSGTLNNGGFAIALASTKNFSVTNGATFNLTGTSTMVVVSGGGTKTFGATSFTKYSGAAQSVTAESYGNLLLSSSTASNKTFAAATTIISNLSISGSAKAILPNGSISTALTLTLGGVNQPTGSWGGTLSAATNKSATWFGTTTTGILNVNTSCTAGTWIGSFSTDWNDDGNWCGGVPTSTTNVIIPSAPANQPVIGAAGGLAQNITIDASATLTISGAYTLTVSGNWTNNGTFTPGTSIVNFNLASGTQTVNNGTSQFYKLTHSGAGTLQLLTNDITINSELVNSAGILNANNLDITVKGSWSNSATFTAGTGTVFFTGTSSQNITGTSINSFNNLTINNTGGVTSGSDFTVNGILNLQSANPSSTAGSTWRWGLKR
;
A
#
# COMPACT_ATOMS: atom_id res chain seq x y z
N MET A 1 -45.05 48.67 -13.79
CA MET A 1 -46.22 47.91 -14.27
C MET A 1 -45.70 46.54 -14.74
N ASN A 2 -45.88 45.54 -13.87
CA ASN A 2 -45.85 44.08 -14.04
C ASN A 2 -44.64 43.38 -14.69
N GLN A 3 -43.74 42.89 -13.82
CA GLN A 3 -43.17 41.55 -13.95
C GLN A 3 -44.34 40.53 -13.99
N LYS A 4 -44.37 39.67 -15.01
CA LYS A 4 -45.24 38.48 -15.04
C LYS A 4 -44.36 37.25 -14.82
N THR A 5 -44.61 36.58 -13.71
CA THR A 5 -44.07 35.29 -13.30
C THR A 5 -44.60 34.18 -14.20
N ASN A 6 -43.70 33.34 -14.74
CA ASN A 6 -44.06 32.05 -15.33
C ASN A 6 -44.14 31.03 -14.19
N THR A 7 -45.34 30.59 -13.83
CA THR A 7 -45.59 29.45 -12.93
C THR A 7 -45.57 28.13 -13.73
N PRO A 8 -44.71 27.16 -13.42
CA PRO A 8 -44.89 25.78 -13.85
C PRO A 8 -45.97 25.12 -12.97
N ALA A 9 -46.95 24.47 -13.59
CA ALA A 9 -47.99 23.71 -12.90
C ALA A 9 -47.39 22.49 -12.19
N ILE A 10 -47.61 22.38 -10.87
CA ILE A 10 -47.35 21.18 -10.07
C ILE A 10 -48.64 20.35 -10.07
N PHE A 11 -48.59 19.13 -10.62
CA PHE A 11 -49.64 18.13 -10.42
C PHE A 11 -49.28 17.28 -9.20
N THR A 12 -50.09 17.35 -8.15
CA THR A 12 -50.00 16.45 -6.99
C THR A 12 -51.01 15.32 -7.17
N PHE A 13 -50.54 14.07 -7.26
CA PHE A 13 -51.37 12.89 -7.01
C PHE A 13 -50.89 12.23 -5.72
N GLY A 14 -51.76 12.20 -4.71
CA GLY A 14 -51.52 11.48 -3.46
C GLY A 14 -52.24 10.13 -3.49
N TYR A 15 -51.54 9.07 -3.10
CA TYR A 15 -52.14 7.85 -2.56
C TYR A 15 -51.27 7.29 -1.43
N TYR A 16 -51.91 7.01 -0.30
CA TYR A 16 -51.35 6.28 0.84
C TYR A 16 -51.60 4.78 0.68
N SER A 17 -50.56 3.95 0.81
CA SER A 17 -50.66 2.63 1.47
C SER A 17 -49.28 2.13 1.93
N SER A 18 -49.30 1.33 2.99
CA SER A 18 -48.19 0.92 3.85
C SER A 18 -47.20 -0.04 3.19
N GLY A 19 -45.90 0.27 3.29
CA GLY A 19 -44.81 -0.70 3.16
C GLY A 19 -43.82 -0.38 2.03
N TRP A 20 -42.90 0.56 2.23
CA TRP A 20 -41.83 0.86 1.26
C TRP A 20 -40.48 1.03 1.98
N LYS A 21 -39.48 0.25 1.60
CA LYS A 21 -38.07 0.40 1.98
C LYS A 21 -37.26 0.63 0.70
N SER A 22 -36.48 1.71 0.61
CA SER A 22 -35.85 2.20 -0.62
C SER A 22 -34.32 2.36 -0.50
N ILE A 23 -33.58 2.11 -1.60
CA ILE A 23 -32.15 2.45 -1.80
C ILE A 23 -31.97 3.14 -3.17
N LEU A 24 -31.04 4.12 -3.25
CA LEU A 24 -30.92 5.20 -4.24
C LEU A 24 -29.81 4.96 -5.30
N TYR A 25 -30.09 5.15 -6.60
CA TYR A 25 -29.07 5.35 -7.66
C TYR A 25 -29.52 6.40 -8.71
N VAL A 26 -28.55 7.08 -9.34
CA VAL A 26 -28.70 8.38 -10.05
C VAL A 26 -28.53 8.26 -11.58
N PHE A 27 -29.38 8.93 -12.38
CA PHE A 27 -29.10 9.24 -13.79
C PHE A 27 -29.37 10.73 -14.12
N LEU A 28 -28.56 11.29 -15.02
CA LEU A 28 -28.51 12.72 -15.35
C LEU A 28 -29.31 13.02 -16.63
N ILE A 29 -30.21 14.02 -16.58
CA ILE A 29 -30.76 14.67 -17.79
C ILE A 29 -30.44 16.17 -17.72
N SER A 30 -29.76 16.66 -18.76
CA SER A 30 -29.36 18.06 -18.89
C SER A 30 -30.55 18.94 -19.26
N MET A 31 -30.81 19.94 -18.42
CA MET A 31 -31.55 21.15 -18.81
C MET A 31 -30.66 22.36 -18.52
N GLY A 32 -30.78 23.40 -19.35
CA GLY A 32 -29.88 24.57 -19.40
C GLY A 32 -29.39 25.03 -18.02
N ASN A 33 -28.08 24.96 -17.85
CA ASN A 33 -27.26 25.41 -16.73
C ASN A 33 -27.66 24.94 -15.31
N GLY A 34 -28.50 23.90 -15.18
CA GLY A 34 -28.79 23.25 -13.89
C GLY A 34 -29.55 21.93 -14.03
N PHE A 35 -29.09 20.89 -13.32
CA PHE A 35 -29.76 19.59 -13.25
C PHE A 35 -30.97 19.67 -12.31
N LEU A 36 -32.16 19.37 -12.82
CA LEU A 36 -33.37 19.19 -12.02
C LEU A 36 -33.48 17.71 -11.60
N PHE A 37 -33.49 17.47 -10.28
CA PHE A 37 -33.71 16.14 -9.71
C PHE A 37 -35.21 15.80 -9.73
N ILE A 38 -35.63 14.84 -10.55
CA ILE A 38 -36.98 14.25 -10.47
C ILE A 38 -36.85 12.82 -9.96
N PRO A 39 -37.32 12.48 -8.75
CA PRO A 39 -37.34 11.10 -8.28
C PRO A 39 -38.45 10.35 -9.02
N THR A 40 -38.09 9.34 -9.82
CA THR A 40 -39.06 8.33 -10.28
C THR A 40 -38.86 7.05 -9.47
N SER A 41 -39.81 6.77 -8.57
CA SER A 41 -39.89 5.49 -7.86
C SER A 41 -40.27 4.38 -8.83
N VAL A 42 -39.42 3.37 -9.00
CA VAL A 42 -39.88 2.09 -9.57
C VAL A 42 -40.45 1.30 -8.39
N PHE A 43 -41.77 1.19 -8.36
CA PHE A 43 -42.49 0.46 -7.33
C PHE A 43 -42.25 -1.04 -7.52
N GLY A 44 -41.59 -1.68 -6.55
CA GLY A 44 -41.44 -3.14 -6.50
C GLY A 44 -42.75 -3.81 -6.10
N ALA A 45 -43.11 -4.91 -6.76
CA ALA A 45 -44.29 -5.68 -6.42
C ALA A 45 -44.00 -7.18 -6.42
N ASN A 46 -44.82 -7.93 -5.69
CA ASN A 46 -44.64 -9.38 -5.60
C ASN A 46 -45.11 -10.06 -6.89
N ARG A 47 -44.35 -11.07 -7.33
CA ARG A 47 -44.64 -11.89 -8.51
C ARG A 47 -44.56 -13.36 -8.15
N TYR A 48 -45.72 -14.00 -8.20
CA TYR A 48 -45.91 -15.39 -7.82
C TYR A 48 -46.06 -16.25 -9.08
N ALA A 49 -45.26 -17.30 -9.23
CA ALA A 49 -45.39 -18.24 -10.34
C ALA A 49 -46.61 -19.15 -10.12
N ILE A 50 -47.69 -18.90 -10.86
CA ILE A 50 -48.97 -19.63 -10.73
C ILE A 50 -49.22 -20.64 -11.86
N THR A 51 -48.37 -20.63 -12.90
CA THR A 51 -48.35 -21.65 -13.97
C THR A 51 -46.90 -21.89 -14.39
N SER A 52 -46.53 -23.14 -14.68
CA SER A 52 -45.22 -23.46 -15.26
C SER A 52 -45.10 -22.85 -16.66
N GLY A 53 -44.02 -22.14 -16.94
CA GLY A 53 -43.88 -21.40 -18.20
C GLY A 53 -42.65 -20.51 -18.25
N PRO A 54 -42.48 -19.75 -19.34
CA PRO A 54 -41.31 -18.91 -19.51
C PRO A 54 -41.42 -17.63 -18.66
N TRP A 55 -40.29 -17.13 -18.16
CA TRP A 55 -40.21 -15.92 -17.33
C TRP A 55 -40.85 -14.71 -18.02
N ASN A 56 -40.72 -14.60 -19.34
CA ASN A 56 -41.23 -13.50 -20.14
C ASN A 56 -42.71 -13.65 -20.56
N SER A 57 -43.49 -14.53 -19.93
CA SER A 57 -44.94 -14.63 -20.15
C SER A 57 -45.74 -14.11 -18.96
N THR A 58 -46.68 -13.21 -19.20
CA THR A 58 -47.63 -12.74 -18.16
C THR A 58 -48.54 -13.85 -17.66
N SER A 59 -48.74 -14.92 -18.44
CA SER A 59 -49.52 -16.09 -18.00
C SER A 59 -48.85 -16.89 -16.87
N THR A 60 -47.54 -16.71 -16.68
CA THR A 60 -46.76 -17.36 -15.61
C THR A 60 -46.99 -16.68 -14.26
N TRP A 61 -47.31 -15.39 -14.24
CA TRP A 61 -47.23 -14.56 -13.03
C TRP A 61 -48.60 -14.11 -12.51
N SER A 62 -48.71 -14.04 -11.18
CA SER A 62 -49.80 -13.41 -10.42
C SER A 62 -49.24 -12.38 -9.44
N ALA A 63 -50.05 -11.38 -9.08
CA ALA A 63 -49.75 -10.39 -8.06
C ALA A 63 -49.94 -10.93 -6.63
N THR A 64 -50.65 -12.07 -6.49
CA THR A 64 -50.91 -12.74 -5.21
C THR A 64 -50.61 -14.24 -5.31
N SER A 65 -50.17 -14.83 -4.19
CA SER A 65 -49.91 -16.27 -4.12
C SER A 65 -51.20 -17.05 -4.43
N GLY A 66 -51.13 -17.98 -5.38
CA GLY A 66 -52.28 -18.78 -5.84
C GLY A 66 -53.37 -18.01 -6.60
N GLY A 67 -53.16 -16.73 -6.90
CA GLY A 67 -54.10 -15.88 -7.64
C GLY A 67 -54.17 -16.17 -9.15
N SER A 68 -54.98 -15.38 -9.85
CA SER A 68 -55.17 -15.48 -11.30
C SER A 68 -53.93 -15.08 -12.08
N SER A 69 -53.72 -15.72 -13.23
CA SER A 69 -52.67 -15.36 -14.19
C SER A 69 -52.87 -13.96 -14.76
N GLY A 70 -51.78 -13.32 -15.21
CA GLY A 70 -51.83 -12.09 -15.99
C GLY A 70 -51.16 -10.89 -15.34
N ALA A 71 -50.42 -11.08 -14.25
CA ALA A 71 -49.57 -10.02 -13.72
C ALA A 71 -48.44 -9.67 -14.71
N SER A 72 -47.85 -8.50 -14.53
CA SER A 72 -46.68 -8.09 -15.31
C SER A 72 -45.50 -9.05 -15.10
N ILE A 73 -44.66 -9.16 -16.12
CA ILE A 73 -43.39 -9.90 -16.06
C ILE A 73 -42.51 -9.25 -14.98
N PRO A 74 -41.81 -10.03 -14.13
CA PRO A 74 -40.94 -9.48 -13.10
C PRO A 74 -39.83 -8.60 -13.68
N LEU A 75 -39.60 -7.46 -13.01
CA LEU A 75 -38.54 -6.48 -13.29
C LEU A 75 -37.65 -6.30 -12.06
N ALA A 76 -36.55 -5.55 -12.19
CA ALA A 76 -35.49 -5.39 -11.17
C ALA A 76 -35.94 -4.90 -9.76
N GLY A 77 -37.18 -4.42 -9.60
CA GLY A 77 -37.76 -4.06 -8.30
C GLY A 77 -38.71 -5.09 -7.69
N ASP A 78 -39.09 -6.13 -8.44
CA ASP A 78 -40.12 -7.09 -8.04
C ASP A 78 -39.56 -8.25 -7.22
N ASP A 79 -40.24 -8.62 -6.12
CA ASP A 79 -39.93 -9.84 -5.37
C ASP A 79 -40.56 -11.05 -6.06
N VAL A 80 -39.73 -12.03 -6.42
CA VAL A 80 -40.17 -13.21 -7.19
C VAL A 80 -40.25 -14.44 -6.31
N PHE A 81 -41.38 -15.14 -6.43
CA PHE A 81 -41.63 -16.39 -5.74
C PHE A 81 -41.92 -17.48 -6.78
N ILE A 82 -41.22 -18.62 -6.68
CA ILE A 82 -41.42 -19.79 -7.52
C ILE A 82 -41.72 -21.00 -6.64
N GLY A 83 -42.90 -21.59 -6.77
CA GLY A 83 -43.25 -22.83 -6.06
C GLY A 83 -43.64 -22.64 -4.60
N GLU A 84 -44.04 -21.42 -4.22
CA GLU A 84 -44.63 -21.11 -2.91
C GLU A 84 -46.10 -21.59 -2.77
N GLY A 85 -46.74 -22.00 -3.86
CA GLY A 85 -48.07 -22.61 -3.83
C GLY A 85 -48.08 -24.11 -3.48
N VAL A 86 -49.22 -24.77 -3.66
CA VAL A 86 -49.42 -26.22 -3.42
C VAL A 86 -49.17 -27.10 -4.65
N LEU A 87 -48.70 -26.51 -5.76
CA LEU A 87 -48.39 -27.21 -7.00
C LEU A 87 -46.91 -27.01 -7.36
N ASP A 88 -46.37 -27.96 -8.10
CA ASP A 88 -45.02 -27.87 -8.67
C ASP A 88 -44.94 -26.73 -9.68
N ARG A 89 -43.82 -26.01 -9.67
CA ARG A 89 -43.57 -24.87 -10.55
C ARG A 89 -42.24 -25.00 -11.26
N ILE A 90 -42.29 -24.86 -12.58
CA ILE A 90 -41.11 -24.82 -13.45
C ILE A 90 -41.16 -23.50 -14.22
N VAL A 91 -40.23 -22.60 -13.91
CA VAL A 91 -40.04 -21.35 -14.64
C VAL A 91 -38.79 -21.47 -15.50
N THR A 92 -38.85 -20.93 -16.71
CA THR A 92 -37.74 -21.01 -17.67
C THR A 92 -37.35 -19.63 -18.17
N ILE A 93 -36.07 -19.28 -18.10
CA ILE A 93 -35.50 -18.08 -18.71
C ILE A 93 -35.16 -18.41 -20.17
N PRO A 94 -35.84 -17.77 -21.14
CA PRO A 94 -35.65 -18.07 -22.55
C PRO A 94 -34.26 -17.70 -23.06
N THR A 95 -33.97 -18.12 -24.29
CA THR A 95 -32.76 -17.73 -25.00
C THR A 95 -32.81 -16.23 -25.31
N ALA A 96 -31.66 -15.57 -25.23
CA ALA A 96 -31.49 -14.13 -25.46
C ALA A 96 -32.38 -13.24 -24.57
N TYR A 97 -32.72 -13.71 -23.37
CA TYR A 97 -33.53 -12.95 -22.42
C TYR A 97 -32.76 -12.61 -21.15
N ALA A 98 -32.81 -11.33 -20.78
CA ALA A 98 -32.25 -10.80 -19.54
C ALA A 98 -33.38 -10.57 -18.52
N ALA A 99 -33.60 -11.56 -17.66
CA ALA A 99 -34.53 -11.46 -16.55
C ALA A 99 -33.95 -10.59 -15.43
N ALA A 100 -34.83 -9.93 -14.67
CA ALA A 100 -34.45 -9.20 -13.48
C ALA A 100 -35.53 -9.31 -12.39
N CYS A 101 -35.10 -9.31 -11.14
CA CYS A 101 -35.97 -9.20 -9.96
C CYS A 101 -35.23 -8.49 -8.83
N ALA A 102 -35.94 -8.06 -7.78
CA ALA A 102 -35.32 -7.58 -6.55
C ALA A 102 -34.78 -8.75 -5.73
N SER A 103 -35.59 -9.80 -5.53
CA SER A 103 -35.21 -11.02 -4.81
C SER A 103 -35.84 -12.26 -5.45
N LEU A 104 -35.34 -13.44 -5.11
CA LEU A 104 -35.90 -14.72 -5.57
C LEU A 104 -36.06 -15.67 -4.39
N THR A 105 -37.30 -16.06 -4.08
CA THR A 105 -37.60 -17.15 -3.14
C THR A 105 -38.15 -18.35 -3.89
N MET A 106 -37.60 -19.54 -3.64
CA MET A 106 -38.01 -20.78 -4.28
C MET A 106 -38.48 -21.82 -3.27
N GLY A 107 -39.61 -22.46 -3.57
CA GLY A 107 -40.20 -23.54 -2.80
C GLY A 107 -41.01 -23.07 -1.59
N ASN A 108 -41.75 -24.01 -1.01
CA ASN A 108 -42.61 -23.78 0.14
C ASN A 108 -42.16 -24.65 1.33
N LEU A 109 -41.98 -24.04 2.51
CA LEU A 109 -41.60 -24.74 3.75
C LEU A 109 -42.69 -25.68 4.29
N ALA A 110 -43.96 -25.45 3.90
CA ALA A 110 -45.12 -26.21 4.35
C ALA A 110 -45.61 -27.26 3.33
N ALA A 111 -45.39 -27.05 2.03
CA ALA A 111 -45.91 -27.93 0.98
C ALA A 111 -44.83 -28.87 0.40
N PRO A 112 -45.19 -30.09 -0.04
CA PRO A 112 -44.26 -31.05 -0.62
C PRO A 112 -43.99 -30.82 -2.11
N THR A 113 -43.92 -29.56 -2.54
CA THR A 113 -43.85 -29.17 -3.95
C THR A 113 -42.42 -28.94 -4.43
N ILE A 114 -42.26 -29.02 -5.75
CA ILE A 114 -41.01 -28.75 -6.47
C ILE A 114 -41.03 -27.33 -7.00
N ALA A 115 -39.92 -26.61 -6.79
CA ALA A 115 -39.63 -25.35 -7.47
C ALA A 115 -38.41 -25.52 -8.38
N THR A 116 -38.57 -25.25 -9.67
CA THR A 116 -37.49 -25.32 -10.66
C THR A 116 -37.36 -24.02 -11.44
N LEU A 117 -36.14 -23.53 -11.60
CA LEU A 117 -35.77 -22.42 -12.47
C LEU A 117 -34.72 -22.88 -13.48
N ASN A 118 -35.04 -22.81 -14.77
CA ASN A 118 -34.17 -23.27 -15.86
C ASN A 118 -33.64 -22.10 -16.69
N PHE A 119 -32.39 -22.18 -17.12
CA PHE A 119 -31.78 -21.28 -18.10
C PHE A 119 -31.55 -22.05 -19.40
N THR A 120 -32.14 -21.60 -20.49
CA THR A 120 -32.19 -22.39 -21.75
C THR A 120 -30.93 -22.28 -22.60
N SER A 121 -30.10 -21.26 -22.39
CA SER A 121 -28.93 -21.00 -23.23
C SER A 121 -27.85 -20.21 -22.48
N SER A 122 -26.69 -20.03 -23.11
CA SER A 122 -25.62 -19.14 -22.64
C SER A 122 -25.99 -17.66 -22.60
N THR A 123 -27.07 -17.28 -23.27
CA THR A 123 -27.58 -15.89 -23.32
C THR A 123 -28.77 -15.66 -22.40
N SER A 124 -29.21 -16.69 -21.66
CA SER A 124 -30.22 -16.58 -20.62
C SER A 124 -29.56 -16.00 -19.37
N THR A 125 -30.04 -14.85 -18.88
CA THR A 125 -29.50 -14.21 -17.68
C THR A 125 -30.59 -13.84 -16.67
N LEU A 126 -30.23 -13.85 -15.39
CA LEU A 126 -31.04 -13.33 -14.29
C LEU A 126 -30.16 -12.47 -13.39
N THR A 127 -30.55 -11.22 -13.18
CA THR A 127 -29.85 -10.28 -12.30
C THR A 127 -30.79 -9.80 -11.19
N MET A 128 -30.30 -9.76 -9.95
CA MET A 128 -31.03 -9.23 -8.82
C MET A 128 -30.15 -8.52 -7.80
N THR A 129 -30.74 -7.66 -6.98
CA THR A 129 -30.02 -6.88 -5.95
C THR A 129 -30.09 -7.50 -4.55
N GLY A 130 -31.14 -8.29 -4.28
CA GLY A 130 -31.39 -8.97 -3.01
C GLY A 130 -31.16 -10.47 -3.11
N ASP A 131 -31.67 -11.19 -2.12
CA ASP A 131 -31.25 -12.57 -1.87
C ASP A 131 -31.91 -13.59 -2.80
N VAL A 132 -31.22 -14.70 -3.01
CA VAL A 132 -31.77 -15.95 -3.54
C VAL A 132 -31.96 -16.91 -2.37
N ILE A 133 -33.20 -17.20 -2.02
CA ILE A 133 -33.55 -18.11 -0.93
C ILE A 133 -34.20 -19.37 -1.51
N MET A 134 -33.53 -20.51 -1.38
CA MET A 134 -34.14 -21.82 -1.69
C MET A 134 -34.63 -22.47 -0.40
N ASN A 135 -35.94 -22.47 -0.19
CA ASN A 135 -36.59 -23.14 0.92
C ASN A 135 -36.41 -24.66 0.81
N ARG A 136 -36.04 -25.30 1.93
CA ARG A 136 -36.00 -26.76 2.02
C ARG A 136 -37.42 -27.31 1.76
N PRO A 137 -37.62 -28.17 0.75
CA PRO A 137 -38.96 -28.67 0.44
C PRO A 137 -39.50 -29.51 1.61
N ASN A 138 -40.82 -29.49 1.79
CA ASN A 138 -41.46 -30.33 2.81
C ASN A 138 -41.73 -31.77 2.32
N GLY A 139 -41.48 -32.07 1.05
CA GLY A 139 -41.56 -33.41 0.44
C GLY A 139 -40.17 -34.00 0.16
N ASN A 140 -40.09 -35.30 -0.08
CA ASN A 140 -38.85 -35.96 -0.53
C ASN A 140 -38.59 -35.67 -2.01
N VAL A 141 -38.35 -34.40 -2.32
CA VAL A 141 -38.20 -33.86 -3.67
C VAL A 141 -36.97 -32.94 -3.76
N THR A 142 -36.57 -32.61 -4.99
CA THR A 142 -35.45 -31.69 -5.26
C THR A 142 -35.91 -30.44 -5.98
N SER A 143 -35.85 -29.30 -5.30
CA SER A 143 -36.01 -27.99 -5.93
C SER A 143 -34.68 -27.55 -6.55
N THR A 144 -34.70 -27.07 -7.79
CA THR A 144 -33.48 -26.86 -8.59
C THR A 144 -33.41 -25.50 -9.26
N ILE A 145 -32.28 -24.81 -9.12
CA ILE A 145 -31.86 -23.77 -10.08
C ILE A 145 -30.88 -24.42 -11.06
N ALA A 146 -31.31 -24.61 -12.30
CA ALA A 146 -30.50 -25.16 -13.37
C ALA A 146 -29.98 -24.03 -14.27
N ILE A 147 -28.82 -23.49 -13.89
CA ILE A 147 -28.14 -22.40 -14.62
C ILE A 147 -27.63 -22.91 -15.97
N GLY A 148 -27.21 -24.18 -16.05
CA GLY A 148 -26.70 -24.75 -17.29
C GLY A 148 -25.57 -23.88 -17.87
N ALA A 149 -25.77 -23.36 -19.09
CA ALA A 149 -24.84 -22.46 -19.75
C ALA A 149 -25.08 -20.96 -19.46
N GLY A 150 -26.20 -20.59 -18.83
CA GLY A 150 -26.63 -19.22 -18.59
C GLY A 150 -25.90 -18.51 -17.45
N SER A 151 -26.45 -17.39 -16.98
CA SER A 151 -25.84 -16.58 -15.91
C SER A 151 -26.84 -16.13 -14.85
N LEU A 152 -26.56 -16.43 -13.59
CA LEU A 152 -27.28 -15.89 -12.44
C LEU A 152 -26.37 -14.93 -11.67
N ILE A 153 -26.84 -13.72 -11.40
CA ILE A 153 -26.09 -12.66 -10.72
C ILE A 153 -26.96 -12.09 -9.61
N THR A 154 -26.45 -12.10 -8.38
CA THR A 154 -27.06 -11.40 -7.25
C THR A 154 -26.02 -10.55 -6.52
N THR A 155 -26.40 -9.37 -6.03
CA THR A 155 -25.59 -8.63 -5.05
C THR A 155 -25.86 -9.03 -3.60
N GLY A 156 -26.95 -9.76 -3.34
CA GLY A 156 -27.30 -10.30 -2.03
C GLY A 156 -26.76 -11.72 -1.81
N ASP A 157 -27.36 -12.41 -0.85
CA ASP A 157 -26.97 -13.75 -0.42
C ASP A 157 -27.61 -14.84 -1.31
N VAL A 158 -27.01 -16.02 -1.31
CA VAL A 158 -27.61 -17.24 -1.86
C VAL A 158 -27.69 -18.29 -0.76
N GLU A 159 -28.89 -18.58 -0.29
CA GLU A 159 -29.14 -19.58 0.74
C GLU A 159 -29.78 -20.85 0.16
N LEU A 160 -29.14 -22.00 0.41
CA LEU A 160 -29.68 -23.33 0.09
C LEU A 160 -30.20 -24.01 1.34
N SER A 161 -31.38 -24.62 1.21
CA SER A 161 -32.08 -25.35 2.27
C SER A 161 -32.44 -24.47 3.46
N HIS A 162 -32.87 -23.24 3.17
CA HIS A 162 -33.46 -22.37 4.17
C HIS A 162 -34.58 -23.12 4.91
N HIS A 163 -34.59 -23.04 6.23
CA HIS A 163 -35.57 -23.72 7.07
C HIS A 163 -35.78 -22.97 8.38
N THR A 164 -37.01 -23.07 8.90
CA THR A 164 -37.39 -22.51 10.21
C THR A 164 -37.63 -23.60 11.26
N VAL A 165 -37.66 -24.87 10.84
CA VAL A 165 -37.91 -26.03 11.69
C VAL A 165 -36.93 -27.15 11.36
N LEU A 166 -36.48 -27.86 12.40
CA LEU A 166 -35.50 -28.92 12.24
C LEU A 166 -36.11 -30.16 11.54
N ASN A 167 -35.43 -30.67 10.51
CA ASN A 167 -35.80 -31.89 9.81
C ASN A 167 -34.57 -32.53 9.14
N THR A 168 -34.29 -33.78 9.51
CA THR A 168 -33.11 -34.53 9.08
C THR A 168 -33.40 -35.55 7.97
N ALA A 169 -34.51 -35.43 7.24
CA ALA A 169 -34.80 -36.31 6.11
C ALA A 169 -33.91 -35.96 4.90
N SER A 170 -33.29 -36.97 4.28
CA SER A 170 -32.29 -36.80 3.20
C SER A 170 -32.88 -36.50 1.84
N GLY A 171 -34.15 -36.86 1.61
CA GLY A 171 -34.84 -36.63 0.34
C GLY A 171 -35.25 -35.18 0.08
N LYS A 172 -35.06 -34.27 1.04
CA LYS A 172 -35.53 -32.87 0.97
C LYS A 172 -34.40 -31.96 0.48
N VAL A 173 -34.28 -31.79 -0.83
CA VAL A 173 -33.07 -31.23 -1.45
C VAL A 173 -33.33 -29.88 -2.10
N THR A 174 -32.41 -28.94 -1.91
CA THR A 174 -32.24 -27.77 -2.77
C THR A 174 -30.93 -27.91 -3.55
N LYS A 175 -30.99 -27.61 -4.85
CA LYS A 175 -29.90 -27.89 -5.77
C LYS A 175 -29.63 -26.72 -6.70
N ILE A 176 -28.38 -26.33 -6.83
CA ILE A 176 -27.91 -25.47 -7.93
C ILE A 176 -27.06 -26.32 -8.87
N THR A 177 -27.32 -26.23 -10.18
CA THR A 177 -26.52 -26.90 -11.20
C THR A 177 -25.98 -25.94 -12.25
N ILE A 178 -24.71 -26.13 -12.63
CA ILE A 178 -24.02 -25.31 -13.64
C ILE A 178 -23.26 -26.23 -14.60
N SER A 179 -23.45 -26.06 -15.91
CA SER A 179 -22.61 -26.73 -16.92
C SER A 179 -21.42 -25.84 -17.28
N THR A 180 -21.61 -24.89 -18.18
CA THR A 180 -20.59 -23.90 -18.61
C THR A 180 -20.94 -22.47 -18.20
N GLY A 181 -22.06 -22.29 -17.52
CA GLY A 181 -22.58 -20.98 -17.10
C GLY A 181 -21.88 -20.40 -15.88
N ASN A 182 -22.47 -19.33 -15.36
CA ASN A 182 -21.88 -18.54 -14.28
C ASN A 182 -22.89 -18.27 -13.16
N LEU A 183 -22.45 -18.41 -11.91
CA LEU A 183 -23.14 -17.85 -10.74
C LEU A 183 -22.22 -16.81 -10.09
N THR A 184 -22.72 -15.57 -9.95
CA THR A 184 -22.02 -14.49 -9.24
C THR A 184 -22.82 -14.05 -8.03
N ILE A 185 -22.20 -14.09 -6.86
CA ILE A 185 -22.80 -13.76 -5.57
C ILE A 185 -22.03 -12.59 -4.96
N GLY A 186 -22.72 -11.47 -4.74
CA GLY A 186 -22.18 -10.28 -4.07
C GLY A 186 -22.15 -10.42 -2.55
N GLY A 187 -23.13 -11.12 -1.98
CA GLY A 187 -23.18 -11.49 -0.57
C GLY A 187 -22.62 -12.89 -0.30
N ASP A 188 -23.21 -13.56 0.68
CA ASP A 188 -22.79 -14.85 1.19
C ASP A 188 -23.38 -16.02 0.38
N LEU A 189 -22.62 -17.10 0.27
CA LEU A 189 -23.16 -18.42 -0.10
C LEU A 189 -23.39 -19.21 1.18
N ILE A 190 -24.62 -19.64 1.42
CA ILE A 190 -25.02 -20.26 2.68
C ILE A 190 -25.62 -21.64 2.41
N PHE A 191 -25.00 -22.69 2.95
CA PHE A 191 -25.58 -24.04 2.99
C PHE A 191 -26.18 -24.29 4.37
N SER A 192 -27.49 -24.07 4.46
CA SER A 192 -28.30 -24.27 5.67
C SER A 192 -28.85 -25.69 5.81
N GLY A 193 -28.35 -26.66 5.03
CA GLY A 193 -28.76 -28.05 5.16
C GLY A 193 -28.52 -28.57 6.57
N GLN A 194 -29.39 -29.45 7.07
CA GLN A 194 -29.28 -30.01 8.42
C GLN A 194 -28.59 -31.38 8.46
N ILE A 195 -28.50 -32.02 7.29
CA ILE A 195 -27.74 -33.24 7.06
C ILE A 195 -27.09 -33.15 5.69
N LEU A 196 -26.10 -34.02 5.46
CA LEU A 196 -25.40 -34.09 4.19
C LEU A 196 -26.38 -34.34 3.04
N GLY A 197 -26.28 -33.51 1.99
CA GLY A 197 -27.06 -33.68 0.76
C GLY A 197 -28.38 -32.90 0.71
N GLN A 198 -28.80 -32.19 1.76
CA GLN A 198 -29.94 -31.26 1.62
C GLN A 198 -29.57 -30.05 0.76
N SER A 199 -28.43 -29.41 1.02
CA SER A 199 -27.87 -28.37 0.15
C SER A 199 -26.88 -28.98 -0.84
N GLN A 200 -27.17 -28.87 -2.13
CA GLN A 200 -26.34 -29.44 -3.19
C GLN A 200 -25.94 -28.39 -4.23
N PHE A 201 -24.66 -28.36 -4.56
CA PHE A 201 -24.13 -27.55 -5.65
C PHE A 201 -23.34 -28.44 -6.60
N VAL A 202 -23.78 -28.53 -7.85
CA VAL A 202 -23.27 -29.53 -8.80
C VAL A 202 -22.84 -28.87 -10.09
N PHE A 203 -21.57 -29.02 -10.42
CA PHE A 203 -21.05 -28.71 -11.73
C PHE A 203 -21.07 -29.96 -12.62
N SER A 204 -21.50 -29.79 -13.86
CA SER A 204 -21.39 -30.82 -14.91
C SER A 204 -20.35 -30.48 -15.98
N GLY A 205 -19.77 -29.27 -15.94
CA GLY A 205 -18.75 -28.81 -16.88
C GLY A 205 -17.86 -27.70 -16.30
N ALA A 206 -17.35 -26.83 -17.18
CA ALA A 206 -16.39 -25.77 -16.85
C ALA A 206 -17.00 -24.47 -16.31
N GLY A 207 -18.18 -24.53 -15.69
CA GLY A 207 -18.87 -23.37 -15.14
C GLY A 207 -18.09 -22.66 -14.04
N VAL A 208 -18.50 -21.42 -13.75
CA VAL A 208 -17.83 -20.55 -12.78
C VAL A 208 -18.76 -20.16 -11.64
N LEU A 209 -18.28 -20.30 -10.41
CA LEU A 209 -18.90 -19.74 -9.20
C LEU A 209 -18.03 -18.62 -8.65
N LYS A 210 -18.59 -17.41 -8.50
CA LYS A 210 -17.92 -16.26 -7.90
C LYS A 210 -18.63 -15.88 -6.60
N ILE A 211 -17.87 -15.74 -5.52
CA ILE A 211 -18.39 -15.44 -4.19
C ILE A 211 -17.61 -14.24 -3.64
N ALA A 212 -18.30 -13.13 -3.38
CA ALA A 212 -17.72 -11.94 -2.77
C ALA A 212 -17.88 -11.90 -1.24
N GLY A 213 -18.97 -12.45 -0.69
CA GLY A 213 -19.16 -12.64 0.75
C GLY A 213 -18.59 -13.96 1.28
N MET A 214 -19.05 -14.42 2.44
CA MET A 214 -18.60 -15.65 3.07
C MET A 214 -19.20 -16.89 2.40
N PHE A 215 -18.50 -18.02 2.46
CA PHE A 215 -19.10 -19.33 2.15
C PHE A 215 -19.31 -20.11 3.46
N THR A 216 -20.53 -20.09 3.97
CA THR A 216 -20.91 -20.72 5.24
C THR A 216 -21.54 -22.08 4.98
N VAL A 217 -21.01 -23.12 5.63
CA VAL A 217 -21.46 -24.51 5.42
C VAL A 217 -21.84 -25.15 6.76
N ALA A 218 -23.14 -25.35 6.99
CA ALA A 218 -23.61 -26.25 8.04
C ALA A 218 -23.48 -27.70 7.55
N PHE A 219 -24.28 -28.07 6.54
CA PHE A 219 -24.17 -29.34 5.83
C PHE A 219 -24.49 -29.18 4.35
N GLY A 220 -23.68 -29.79 3.48
CA GLY A 220 -23.97 -29.78 2.04
C GLY A 220 -22.86 -30.41 1.20
N THR A 221 -23.09 -30.40 -0.11
CA THR A 221 -22.16 -30.99 -1.10
C THR A 221 -21.82 -29.97 -2.18
N LEU A 222 -20.55 -29.93 -2.57
CA LEU A 222 -20.11 -29.22 -3.79
C LEU A 222 -19.35 -30.21 -4.66
N THR A 223 -19.89 -30.51 -5.83
CA THR A 223 -19.32 -31.46 -6.80
C THR A 223 -18.77 -30.68 -8.00
N PRO A 224 -17.45 -30.65 -8.24
CA PRO A 224 -16.86 -29.61 -9.08
C PRO A 224 -16.70 -29.94 -10.57
N SER A 225 -16.71 -31.19 -11.03
CA SER A 225 -16.38 -31.55 -12.43
C SER A 225 -15.09 -30.81 -12.88
N THR A 226 -15.13 -30.04 -13.98
CA THR A 226 -14.01 -29.21 -14.48
C THR A 226 -14.15 -27.73 -14.13
N SER A 227 -14.94 -27.38 -13.10
CA SER A 227 -15.32 -26.00 -12.77
C SER A 227 -14.20 -25.14 -12.21
N THR A 228 -14.51 -23.85 -12.07
CA THR A 228 -13.71 -22.87 -11.34
C THR A 228 -14.55 -22.20 -10.26
N THR A 229 -14.07 -22.24 -9.02
CA THR A 229 -14.61 -21.41 -7.93
C THR A 229 -13.64 -20.25 -7.66
N ASN A 230 -14.18 -19.03 -7.68
CA ASN A 230 -13.45 -17.80 -7.49
C ASN A 230 -13.92 -17.07 -6.23
N PHE A 231 -13.02 -16.90 -5.26
CA PHE A 231 -13.26 -16.12 -4.07
C PHE A 231 -12.75 -14.69 -4.30
N ASN A 232 -13.68 -13.75 -4.44
CA ASN A 232 -13.43 -12.41 -4.98
C ASN A 232 -13.93 -11.27 -4.08
N GLY A 233 -13.93 -11.48 -2.76
CA GLY A 233 -14.32 -10.46 -1.79
C GLY A 233 -13.42 -9.21 -1.84
N THR A 234 -14.02 -8.03 -1.74
CA THR A 234 -13.30 -6.74 -1.85
C THR A 234 -13.30 -5.95 -0.54
N THR A 235 -14.26 -6.18 0.35
CA THR A 235 -14.45 -5.42 1.59
C THR A 235 -14.16 -6.24 2.84
N VAL A 236 -14.51 -7.53 2.84
CA VAL A 236 -14.38 -8.45 3.99
C VAL A 236 -13.43 -9.60 3.65
N ALA A 237 -12.60 -9.98 4.62
CA ALA A 237 -11.73 -11.14 4.51
C ALA A 237 -12.56 -12.43 4.44
N GLN A 238 -12.20 -13.33 3.54
CA GLN A 238 -12.94 -14.59 3.36
C GLN A 238 -12.23 -15.74 4.08
N ILE A 239 -12.99 -16.59 4.78
CA ILE A 239 -12.51 -17.91 5.20
C ILE A 239 -12.99 -18.92 4.16
N ILE A 240 -12.06 -19.69 3.62
CA ILE A 240 -12.30 -20.60 2.51
C ILE A 240 -12.56 -22.00 3.06
N PRO A 241 -13.78 -22.55 2.89
CA PRO A 241 -14.12 -23.91 3.30
C PRO A 241 -13.22 -24.95 2.63
N ILE A 242 -12.28 -25.54 3.36
CA ILE A 242 -11.44 -26.65 2.88
C ILE A 242 -11.59 -27.83 3.83
N GLY A 243 -11.89 -29.02 3.28
CA GLY A 243 -12.01 -30.25 4.06
C GLY A 243 -13.21 -30.29 5.02
N ILE A 244 -14.17 -29.39 4.84
CA ILE A 244 -15.42 -29.37 5.61
C ILE A 244 -16.58 -29.96 4.80
N SER A 245 -17.46 -30.69 5.49
CA SER A 245 -18.58 -31.41 4.87
C SER A 245 -18.13 -32.24 3.65
N ALA A 246 -18.87 -32.23 2.55
CA ALA A 246 -18.45 -32.82 1.27
C ALA A 246 -18.24 -31.73 0.21
N ILE A 247 -17.51 -30.68 0.56
CA ILE A 247 -17.15 -29.59 -0.36
C ILE A 247 -15.82 -29.94 -1.05
N LYS A 248 -15.85 -30.09 -2.38
CA LYS A 248 -14.67 -30.32 -3.21
C LYS A 248 -14.61 -29.29 -4.32
N TYR A 249 -13.42 -28.80 -4.63
CA TYR A 249 -13.20 -27.88 -5.74
C TYR A 249 -12.40 -28.55 -6.84
N ASN A 250 -12.58 -28.08 -8.07
CA ASN A 250 -11.65 -28.41 -9.15
C ASN A 250 -10.60 -27.31 -9.23
N ASN A 251 -10.86 -26.22 -9.96
CA ASN A 251 -9.96 -25.07 -9.95
C ASN A 251 -10.38 -24.07 -8.85
N LEU A 252 -9.40 -23.62 -8.07
CA LEU A 252 -9.57 -22.53 -7.12
C LEU A 252 -8.84 -21.28 -7.62
N THR A 253 -9.58 -20.19 -7.68
CA THR A 253 -9.06 -18.87 -8.02
C THR A 253 -9.31 -17.90 -6.87
N PHE A 254 -8.32 -17.06 -6.57
CA PHE A 254 -8.46 -15.99 -5.58
C PHE A 254 -8.29 -14.63 -6.26
N ASN A 255 -9.32 -13.81 -6.13
CA ASN A 255 -9.34 -12.40 -6.51
C ASN A 255 -9.76 -11.53 -5.31
N ASN A 256 -9.40 -11.95 -4.10
CA ASN A 256 -9.86 -11.29 -2.88
C ASN A 256 -8.97 -10.09 -2.58
N THR A 257 -9.45 -8.89 -2.94
CA THR A 257 -8.75 -7.62 -2.75
C THR A 257 -9.09 -6.95 -1.41
N SER A 258 -9.79 -7.63 -0.50
CA SER A 258 -9.98 -7.11 0.86
C SER A 258 -8.64 -6.99 1.59
N ALA A 259 -8.57 -6.12 2.59
CA ALA A 259 -7.36 -5.90 3.37
C ALA A 259 -6.85 -7.17 4.08
N GLY A 260 -7.76 -8.08 4.47
CA GLY A 260 -7.41 -9.35 5.12
C GLY A 260 -7.20 -10.53 4.15
N GLY A 261 -7.60 -10.39 2.88
CA GLY A 261 -7.49 -11.44 1.87
C GLY A 261 -8.40 -12.65 2.10
N ALA A 262 -8.12 -13.74 1.38
CA ALA A 262 -8.73 -15.05 1.55
C ALA A 262 -7.84 -15.96 2.42
N THR A 263 -8.40 -16.65 3.41
CA THR A 263 -7.66 -17.55 4.32
C THR A 263 -8.23 -18.96 4.28
N LEU A 264 -7.39 -19.97 4.08
CA LEU A 264 -7.82 -21.37 4.09
C LEU A 264 -8.25 -21.83 5.49
N SER A 265 -9.34 -22.58 5.59
CA SER A 265 -9.80 -23.19 6.86
C SER A 265 -9.17 -24.56 7.15
N GLY A 266 -8.40 -25.11 6.22
CA GLY A 266 -7.82 -26.45 6.31
C GLY A 266 -6.82 -26.74 5.18
N PRO A 267 -6.13 -27.90 5.24
CA PRO A 267 -5.12 -28.26 4.25
C PRO A 267 -5.72 -28.62 2.89
N ILE A 268 -5.08 -28.14 1.83
CA ILE A 268 -5.41 -28.54 0.46
C ILE A 268 -4.68 -29.83 0.12
N THR A 269 -5.43 -30.80 -0.40
CA THR A 269 -4.95 -32.10 -0.86
C THR A 269 -5.56 -32.42 -2.23
N ALA A 270 -5.00 -33.43 -2.91
CA ALA A 270 -5.54 -33.91 -4.19
C ALA A 270 -6.99 -34.44 -4.11
N THR A 271 -7.54 -34.69 -2.92
CA THR A 271 -8.91 -35.21 -2.75
C THR A 271 -9.96 -34.14 -2.55
N ASN A 272 -9.57 -32.94 -2.09
CA ASN A 272 -10.47 -31.81 -1.84
C ASN A 272 -10.30 -30.66 -2.85
N VAL A 273 -9.15 -30.58 -3.52
CA VAL A 273 -8.91 -29.70 -4.67
C VAL A 273 -8.26 -30.53 -5.79
N THR A 274 -9.01 -30.79 -6.86
CA THR A 274 -8.57 -31.71 -7.94
C THR A 274 -7.90 -31.01 -9.11
N GLY A 275 -7.97 -29.67 -9.17
CA GLY A 275 -7.48 -28.84 -10.27
C GLY A 275 -6.39 -27.85 -9.85
N ASN A 276 -6.30 -26.75 -10.59
CA ASN A 276 -5.26 -25.74 -10.40
C ASN A 276 -5.60 -24.78 -9.25
N LEU A 277 -4.56 -24.17 -8.68
CA LEU A 277 -4.66 -23.15 -7.64
C LEU A 277 -4.03 -21.84 -8.14
N SER A 278 -4.81 -20.76 -8.23
CA SER A 278 -4.33 -19.50 -8.80
C SER A 278 -4.68 -18.30 -7.92
N VAL A 279 -3.68 -17.50 -7.57
CA VAL A 279 -3.87 -16.18 -6.93
C VAL A 279 -3.76 -15.12 -8.02
N VAL A 280 -4.89 -14.53 -8.38
CA VAL A 280 -5.01 -13.64 -9.56
C VAL A 280 -5.04 -12.17 -9.16
N SER A 281 -5.59 -11.84 -8.00
CA SER A 281 -5.49 -10.52 -7.40
C SER A 281 -5.67 -10.59 -5.88
N GLY A 282 -5.20 -9.55 -5.19
CA GLY A 282 -5.29 -9.46 -3.75
C GLY A 282 -4.46 -10.52 -3.03
N THR A 283 -4.94 -11.03 -1.88
CA THR A 283 -4.13 -11.89 -1.00
C THR A 283 -4.76 -13.26 -0.75
N LEU A 284 -3.95 -14.33 -0.87
CA LEU A 284 -4.24 -15.65 -0.31
C LEU A 284 -3.33 -15.93 0.87
N ASN A 285 -3.91 -16.16 2.05
CA ASN A 285 -3.24 -16.69 3.23
C ASN A 285 -3.46 -18.21 3.31
N ASN A 286 -2.40 -18.99 3.46
CA ASN A 286 -2.53 -20.44 3.60
C ASN A 286 -3.06 -20.88 4.98
N GLY A 287 -3.22 -19.96 5.93
CA GLY A 287 -3.71 -20.25 7.29
C GLY A 287 -2.78 -21.14 8.12
N GLY A 288 -1.51 -21.31 7.73
CA GLY A 288 -0.59 -22.24 8.38
C GLY A 288 -0.77 -23.69 7.91
N PHE A 289 -1.67 -23.95 6.97
CA PHE A 289 -1.92 -25.28 6.43
C PHE A 289 -1.01 -25.61 5.24
N ALA A 290 -0.70 -26.90 5.11
CA ALA A 290 -0.02 -27.42 3.94
C ALA A 290 -0.93 -27.39 2.70
N ILE A 291 -0.33 -27.18 1.53
CA ILE A 291 -1.01 -27.20 0.23
C ILE A 291 -0.27 -28.19 -0.65
N ALA A 292 -0.92 -29.30 -1.00
CA ALA A 292 -0.42 -30.29 -1.94
C ALA A 292 -1.44 -30.50 -3.06
N LEU A 293 -1.08 -30.11 -4.27
CA LEU A 293 -1.96 -30.24 -5.44
C LEU A 293 -1.89 -31.65 -6.03
N ALA A 294 -2.93 -32.02 -6.77
CA ALA A 294 -2.93 -33.24 -7.58
C ALA A 294 -1.80 -33.22 -8.62
N SER A 295 -1.42 -34.40 -9.11
CA SER A 295 -0.40 -34.56 -10.15
C SER A 295 -0.75 -33.73 -11.40
N THR A 296 0.27 -33.18 -12.06
CA THR A 296 0.17 -32.34 -13.26
C THR A 296 -0.57 -31.00 -13.07
N LYS A 297 -0.93 -30.61 -11.84
CA LYS A 297 -1.63 -29.35 -11.57
C LYS A 297 -0.69 -28.22 -11.19
N ASN A 298 -1.11 -27.02 -11.54
CA ASN A 298 -0.28 -25.83 -11.47
C ASN A 298 -0.69 -24.93 -10.30
N PHE A 299 0.31 -24.28 -9.74
CA PHE A 299 0.16 -23.17 -8.81
C PHE A 299 0.62 -21.88 -9.48
N SER A 300 -0.13 -20.79 -9.37
CA SER A 300 0.29 -19.49 -9.92
C SER A 300 -0.03 -18.32 -9.01
N VAL A 301 0.85 -17.31 -9.03
CA VAL A 301 0.64 -16.00 -8.42
C VAL A 301 0.90 -14.94 -9.48
N THR A 302 -0.12 -14.21 -9.88
CA THR A 302 -0.02 -13.19 -10.93
C THR A 302 0.64 -11.91 -10.42
N ASN A 303 1.01 -11.03 -11.35
CA ASN A 303 1.53 -9.69 -11.04
C ASN A 303 0.56 -8.92 -10.12
N GLY A 304 1.09 -8.31 -9.05
CA GLY A 304 0.31 -7.56 -8.06
C GLY A 304 -0.45 -8.41 -7.03
N ALA A 305 -0.57 -9.73 -7.23
CA ALA A 305 -1.19 -10.62 -6.26
C ALA A 305 -0.18 -11.07 -5.17
N THR A 306 -0.71 -11.44 -4.00
CA THR A 306 0.08 -11.86 -2.83
C THR A 306 -0.29 -13.28 -2.39
N PHE A 307 0.71 -14.14 -2.29
CA PHE A 307 0.60 -15.42 -1.60
C PHE A 307 1.36 -15.37 -0.28
N ASN A 308 0.66 -15.58 0.84
CA ASN A 308 1.20 -15.47 2.19
C ASN A 308 1.23 -16.83 2.90
N LEU A 309 2.44 -17.29 3.20
CA LEU A 309 2.76 -18.49 3.94
C LEU A 309 2.99 -18.16 5.42
N THR A 310 2.10 -18.62 6.28
CA THR A 310 2.15 -18.42 7.73
C THR A 310 2.56 -19.70 8.47
N GLY A 311 2.65 -19.66 9.80
CA GLY A 311 2.99 -20.84 10.62
C GLY A 311 4.38 -21.42 10.31
N THR A 312 4.49 -22.74 10.26
CA THR A 312 5.72 -23.45 9.82
C THR A 312 5.60 -23.97 8.39
N SER A 313 4.60 -23.51 7.64
CA SER A 313 4.27 -24.04 6.32
C SER A 313 5.37 -23.80 5.31
N THR A 314 5.52 -24.74 4.39
CA THR A 314 6.38 -24.68 3.22
C THR A 314 5.61 -24.23 1.98
N MET A 315 6.34 -23.95 0.90
CA MET A 315 5.74 -23.64 -0.40
C MET A 315 4.81 -24.77 -0.88
N VAL A 316 3.82 -24.42 -1.70
CA VAL A 316 2.88 -25.36 -2.34
C VAL A 316 3.63 -26.54 -2.98
N VAL A 317 3.19 -27.76 -2.71
CA VAL A 317 3.75 -28.96 -3.35
C VAL A 317 3.04 -29.20 -4.68
N VAL A 318 3.81 -29.20 -5.77
CA VAL A 318 3.39 -29.58 -7.12
C VAL A 318 4.19 -30.80 -7.57
N SER A 319 3.58 -31.70 -8.34
CA SER A 319 4.18 -32.96 -8.78
C SER A 319 3.74 -33.35 -10.19
N GLY A 320 4.38 -34.38 -10.77
CA GLY A 320 4.00 -34.94 -12.07
C GLY A 320 4.10 -33.96 -13.24
N GLY A 321 5.06 -33.03 -13.22
CA GLY A 321 5.24 -32.03 -14.28
C GLY A 321 4.34 -30.79 -14.15
N GLY A 322 3.55 -30.67 -13.08
CA GLY A 322 2.90 -29.41 -12.73
C GLY A 322 3.93 -28.32 -12.38
N THR A 323 3.57 -27.06 -12.60
CA THR A 323 4.49 -25.92 -12.44
C THR A 323 4.04 -24.94 -11.34
N LYS A 324 5.01 -24.23 -10.77
CA LYS A 324 4.79 -23.02 -9.97
C LYS A 324 5.20 -21.83 -10.83
N THR A 325 4.32 -20.85 -10.97
CA THR A 325 4.60 -19.64 -11.75
C THR A 325 4.36 -18.40 -10.90
N PHE A 326 5.34 -17.50 -10.85
CA PHE A 326 5.25 -16.24 -10.14
C PHE A 326 5.46 -15.10 -11.14
N GLY A 327 4.52 -14.17 -11.20
CA GLY A 327 4.68 -12.96 -11.99
C GLY A 327 5.86 -12.12 -11.46
N ALA A 328 6.55 -11.39 -12.34
CA ALA A 328 7.70 -10.56 -11.97
C ALA A 328 7.40 -9.54 -10.85
N THR A 329 6.15 -9.05 -10.76
CA THR A 329 5.69 -8.12 -9.72
C THR A 329 4.71 -8.77 -8.74
N SER A 330 4.60 -10.10 -8.73
CA SER A 330 3.86 -10.84 -7.70
C SER A 330 4.58 -10.77 -6.34
N PHE A 331 3.86 -11.05 -5.25
CA PHE A 331 4.43 -11.10 -3.90
C PHE A 331 4.29 -12.51 -3.33
N THR A 332 5.41 -13.11 -2.92
CA THR A 332 5.41 -14.31 -2.08
C THR A 332 5.96 -13.95 -0.71
N LYS A 333 5.15 -14.13 0.33
CA LYS A 333 5.49 -13.77 1.69
C LYS A 333 5.66 -15.01 2.56
N TYR A 334 6.79 -15.12 3.23
CA TYR A 334 7.05 -16.08 4.30
C TYR A 334 6.95 -15.34 5.64
N SER A 335 5.75 -15.31 6.22
CA SER A 335 5.43 -14.53 7.43
C SER A 335 5.31 -15.35 8.70
N GLY A 336 5.54 -16.66 8.62
CA GLY A 336 5.41 -17.58 9.75
C GLY A 336 6.61 -17.58 10.70
N ALA A 337 6.73 -18.63 11.50
CA ALA A 337 7.91 -18.92 12.32
C ALA A 337 9.09 -19.38 11.43
N ALA A 338 9.93 -20.30 11.90
CA ALA A 338 10.96 -20.90 11.04
C ALA A 338 10.31 -21.56 9.81
N GLN A 339 10.77 -21.20 8.61
CA GLN A 339 10.23 -21.69 7.34
C GLN A 339 11.34 -22.02 6.36
N SER A 340 11.07 -23.01 5.50
CA SER A 340 11.93 -23.35 4.36
C SER A 340 11.45 -22.58 3.12
N VAL A 341 12.37 -21.82 2.52
CA VAL A 341 12.16 -21.07 1.28
C VAL A 341 12.64 -21.94 0.13
N THR A 342 11.73 -22.38 -0.73
CA THR A 342 12.06 -23.22 -1.88
C THR A 342 12.81 -22.43 -2.95
N ALA A 343 13.63 -23.12 -3.74
CA ALA A 343 14.34 -22.50 -4.85
C ALA A 343 13.40 -22.34 -6.05
N GLU A 344 12.71 -21.22 -6.10
CA GLU A 344 11.82 -20.83 -7.19
C GLU A 344 12.31 -19.51 -7.82
N SER A 345 11.77 -19.16 -8.98
CA SER A 345 11.92 -17.81 -9.52
C SER A 345 10.80 -16.92 -9.00
N TYR A 346 11.07 -16.15 -7.94
CA TYR A 346 10.07 -15.28 -7.32
C TYR A 346 10.03 -13.91 -8.01
N GLY A 347 8.87 -13.26 -8.02
CA GLY A 347 8.74 -11.83 -8.32
C GLY A 347 9.36 -10.99 -7.20
N ASN A 348 8.55 -10.63 -6.22
CA ASN A 348 8.99 -10.12 -4.92
C ASN A 348 8.96 -11.23 -3.87
N LEU A 349 10.01 -11.33 -3.07
CA LEU A 349 10.10 -12.27 -1.95
C LEU A 349 10.15 -11.49 -0.64
N LEU A 350 9.16 -11.70 0.22
CA LEU A 350 9.02 -10.99 1.49
C LEU A 350 9.24 -11.97 2.65
N LEU A 351 10.24 -11.69 3.47
CA LEU A 351 10.58 -12.47 4.65
C LEU A 351 10.24 -11.64 5.89
N SER A 352 9.31 -12.13 6.71
CA SER A 352 8.91 -11.43 7.92
C SER A 352 8.65 -12.39 9.06
N SER A 353 8.89 -11.96 10.29
CA SER A 353 8.51 -12.71 11.49
C SER A 353 8.40 -11.75 12.67
N SER A 354 7.43 -11.98 13.56
CA SER A 354 7.31 -11.26 14.83
C SER A 354 8.25 -11.80 15.91
N THR A 355 8.78 -13.02 15.73
CA THR A 355 9.77 -13.66 16.61
C THR A 355 11.06 -13.95 15.85
N ALA A 356 12.19 -14.08 16.54
CA ALA A 356 13.45 -14.47 15.93
C ALA A 356 13.30 -15.82 15.21
N SER A 357 13.20 -15.79 13.88
CA SER A 357 12.89 -16.97 13.08
C SER A 357 13.69 -16.98 11.78
N ASN A 358 14.30 -18.12 11.52
CA ASN A 358 15.10 -18.34 10.33
C ASN A 358 14.22 -18.67 9.12
N LYS A 359 14.48 -18.00 8.00
CA LYS A 359 13.94 -18.31 6.68
C LYS A 359 15.06 -18.98 5.89
N THR A 360 15.01 -20.31 5.84
CA THR A 360 16.12 -21.12 5.33
C THR A 360 15.90 -21.42 3.86
N PHE A 361 16.78 -20.89 3.00
CA PHE A 361 16.71 -21.13 1.57
C PHE A 361 17.18 -22.55 1.28
N ALA A 362 16.45 -23.26 0.42
CA ALA A 362 16.76 -24.64 0.06
C ALA A 362 17.95 -24.74 -0.91
N ALA A 363 18.13 -23.74 -1.77
CA ALA A 363 19.25 -23.59 -2.69
C ALA A 363 19.44 -22.10 -3.05
N ALA A 364 20.32 -21.82 -4.02
CA ALA A 364 20.36 -20.50 -4.65
C ALA A 364 18.98 -20.15 -5.26
N THR A 365 18.54 -18.91 -5.04
CA THR A 365 17.21 -18.46 -5.44
C THR A 365 17.32 -17.19 -6.28
N THR A 366 16.54 -17.13 -7.35
CA THR A 366 16.39 -15.93 -8.19
C THR A 366 15.15 -15.17 -7.74
N ILE A 367 15.35 -13.94 -7.28
CA ILE A 367 14.30 -12.96 -7.03
C ILE A 367 14.36 -11.93 -8.16
N ILE A 368 13.35 -11.90 -9.01
CA ILE A 368 13.30 -11.04 -10.20
C ILE A 368 13.20 -9.56 -9.82
N SER A 369 12.49 -9.26 -8.72
CA SER A 369 12.28 -7.92 -8.19
C SER A 369 12.95 -7.79 -6.81
N ASN A 370 12.19 -7.48 -5.76
CA ASN A 370 12.76 -7.16 -4.45
C ASN A 370 12.84 -8.37 -3.51
N LEU A 371 13.97 -8.54 -2.82
CA LEU A 371 13.99 -9.26 -1.54
C LEU A 371 13.76 -8.26 -0.40
N SER A 372 12.69 -8.43 0.37
CA SER A 372 12.44 -7.64 1.57
C SER A 372 12.58 -8.51 2.80
N ILE A 373 13.36 -8.07 3.79
CA ILE A 373 13.47 -8.73 5.10
C ILE A 373 13.04 -7.74 6.18
N SER A 374 12.09 -8.11 7.02
CA SER A 374 11.54 -7.25 8.07
C SER A 374 11.20 -8.00 9.36
N GLY A 375 10.93 -7.24 10.42
CA GLY A 375 10.73 -7.78 11.76
C GLY A 375 11.99 -8.51 12.26
N SER A 376 11.80 -9.68 12.84
CA SER A 376 12.88 -10.53 13.36
C SER A 376 13.28 -11.68 12.42
N ALA A 377 12.88 -11.63 11.15
CA ALA A 377 13.24 -12.65 10.18
C ALA A 377 14.73 -12.55 9.79
N LYS A 378 15.36 -13.71 9.60
CA LYS A 378 16.71 -13.81 9.03
C LYS A 378 16.71 -14.70 7.79
N ALA A 379 17.34 -14.25 6.71
CA ALA A 379 17.60 -15.08 5.55
C ALA A 379 18.83 -15.97 5.80
N ILE A 380 18.64 -17.30 5.77
CA ILE A 380 19.73 -18.26 5.85
C ILE A 380 20.00 -18.77 4.43
N LEU A 381 21.10 -18.30 3.85
CA LEU A 381 21.52 -18.65 2.49
C LEU A 381 22.48 -19.85 2.55
N PRO A 382 22.27 -20.93 1.77
CA PRO A 382 23.13 -22.12 1.80
C PRO A 382 24.60 -21.84 1.54
N ASN A 383 25.48 -22.67 2.11
CA ASN A 383 26.92 -22.53 1.91
C ASN A 383 27.31 -22.60 0.43
N GLY A 384 28.13 -21.65 -0.02
CA GLY A 384 28.57 -21.55 -1.41
C GLY A 384 27.48 -21.16 -2.42
N SER A 385 26.26 -20.87 -1.98
CA SER A 385 25.18 -20.43 -2.88
C SER A 385 25.27 -18.94 -3.22
N ILE A 386 24.81 -18.59 -4.42
CA ILE A 386 24.68 -17.21 -4.90
C ILE A 386 23.23 -17.00 -5.32
N SER A 387 22.45 -16.35 -4.45
CA SER A 387 21.12 -15.86 -4.80
C SER A 387 21.22 -14.48 -5.46
N THR A 388 20.18 -14.07 -6.19
CA THR A 388 20.14 -12.76 -6.84
C THR A 388 18.82 -12.05 -6.55
N ALA A 389 18.86 -10.73 -6.34
CA ALA A 389 17.69 -9.86 -6.30
C ALA A 389 17.95 -8.59 -7.12
N LEU A 390 16.89 -8.01 -7.71
CA LEU A 390 17.02 -6.72 -8.38
C LEU A 390 17.30 -5.62 -7.34
N THR A 391 16.53 -5.60 -6.26
CA THR A 391 16.70 -4.70 -5.11
C THR A 391 16.65 -5.48 -3.80
N LEU A 392 17.16 -4.88 -2.73
CA LEU A 392 17.10 -5.42 -1.37
C LEU A 392 16.55 -4.35 -0.43
N THR A 393 15.55 -4.72 0.37
CA THR A 393 15.01 -3.89 1.46
C THR A 393 15.22 -4.60 2.79
N LEU A 394 15.86 -3.93 3.76
CA LEU A 394 16.10 -4.46 5.10
C LEU A 394 15.45 -3.53 6.12
N GLY A 395 14.48 -4.02 6.88
CA GLY A 395 13.77 -3.20 7.88
C GLY A 395 12.95 -2.04 7.30
N GLY A 396 12.69 -2.03 6.00
CA GLY A 396 12.09 -0.88 5.28
C GLY A 396 13.12 -0.01 4.56
N VAL A 397 14.42 -0.20 4.83
CA VAL A 397 15.52 0.56 4.23
C VAL A 397 15.99 -0.08 2.94
N ASN A 398 15.98 0.66 1.84
CA ASN A 398 16.55 0.21 0.57
C ASN A 398 18.09 0.17 0.64
N GLN A 399 18.65 -0.92 0.16
CA GLN A 399 20.08 -1.19 0.23
C GLN A 399 20.77 -0.93 -1.13
N PRO A 400 22.04 -0.50 -1.11
CA PRO A 400 22.83 -0.33 -2.32
C PRO A 400 23.16 -1.66 -3.00
N THR A 401 23.58 -1.58 -4.26
CA THR A 401 24.10 -2.71 -5.04
C THR A 401 25.31 -3.33 -4.35
N GLY A 402 25.50 -4.63 -4.57
CA GLY A 402 26.65 -5.36 -4.05
C GLY A 402 26.26 -6.75 -3.58
N SER A 403 27.24 -7.45 -2.99
CA SER A 403 26.99 -8.73 -2.34
C SER A 403 26.61 -8.51 -0.88
N TRP A 404 25.57 -9.21 -0.45
CA TRP A 404 25.00 -9.18 0.90
C TRP A 404 24.99 -10.57 1.49
N GLY A 405 25.27 -10.70 2.79
CA GLY A 405 25.25 -12.02 3.41
C GLY A 405 25.55 -12.02 4.89
N GLY A 406 25.73 -13.24 5.40
CA GLY A 406 26.09 -13.51 6.78
C GLY A 406 27.49 -13.04 7.17
N THR A 407 27.78 -13.01 8.47
CA THR A 407 29.12 -12.65 9.00
C THR A 407 30.22 -13.60 8.52
N LEU A 408 29.93 -14.88 8.33
CA LEU A 408 30.85 -15.87 7.77
C LEU A 408 30.91 -15.90 6.24
N SER A 409 30.05 -15.17 5.54
CA SER A 409 30.07 -15.11 4.07
C SER A 409 31.25 -14.28 3.54
N ALA A 410 31.51 -14.39 2.24
CA ALA A 410 32.46 -13.53 1.54
C ALA A 410 31.82 -12.21 1.04
N ALA A 411 30.58 -11.91 1.44
CA ALA A 411 29.88 -10.71 1.00
C ALA A 411 30.59 -9.42 1.43
N THR A 412 30.51 -8.39 0.58
CA THR A 412 30.99 -7.03 0.87
C THR A 412 30.19 -6.43 2.03
N ASN A 413 28.87 -6.59 2.02
CA ASN A 413 27.98 -6.10 3.06
C ASN A 413 27.51 -7.27 3.93
N LYS A 414 27.96 -7.31 5.19
CA LYS A 414 27.66 -8.39 6.12
C LYS A 414 26.68 -7.92 7.19
N SER A 415 25.65 -8.71 7.49
CA SER A 415 24.71 -8.40 8.57
C SER A 415 24.26 -9.65 9.32
N ALA A 416 24.58 -9.71 10.61
CA ALA A 416 24.06 -10.74 11.53
C ALA A 416 22.58 -10.50 11.91
N THR A 417 22.05 -9.30 11.64
CA THR A 417 20.65 -8.94 11.91
C THR A 417 19.74 -9.57 10.88
N TRP A 418 20.10 -9.49 9.60
CA TRP A 418 19.24 -9.87 8.49
C TRP A 418 19.61 -11.19 7.83
N PHE A 419 20.87 -11.64 7.99
CA PHE A 419 21.37 -12.88 7.41
C PHE A 419 21.92 -13.83 8.48
N GLY A 420 22.02 -15.11 8.12
CA GLY A 420 22.58 -16.16 8.98
C GLY A 420 24.03 -15.92 9.38
N THR A 421 24.41 -16.30 10.59
CA THR A 421 25.79 -16.12 11.10
C THR A 421 26.68 -17.34 10.92
N THR A 422 26.11 -18.49 10.54
CA THR A 422 26.83 -19.78 10.39
C THR A 422 27.01 -20.22 8.95
N THR A 423 26.45 -19.47 7.98
CA THR A 423 26.43 -19.85 6.57
C THR A 423 27.24 -18.90 5.69
N THR A 424 27.76 -19.42 4.58
CA THR A 424 28.65 -18.67 3.66
C THR A 424 27.98 -18.16 2.39
N GLY A 425 26.69 -18.46 2.16
CA GLY A 425 25.96 -18.00 0.98
C GLY A 425 25.82 -16.48 0.89
N ILE A 426 25.68 -15.98 -0.34
CA ILE A 426 25.56 -14.55 -0.64
C ILE A 426 24.32 -14.25 -1.49
N LEU A 427 23.84 -13.02 -1.39
CA LEU A 427 22.84 -12.41 -2.25
C LEU A 427 23.48 -11.27 -3.05
N ASN A 428 23.44 -11.33 -4.37
CA ASN A 428 23.84 -10.22 -5.23
C ASN A 428 22.64 -9.32 -5.52
N VAL A 429 22.80 -8.02 -5.28
CA VAL A 429 21.81 -6.97 -5.55
C VAL A 429 22.22 -6.20 -6.80
N ASN A 430 21.38 -6.24 -7.84
CA ASN A 430 21.77 -5.88 -9.20
C ASN A 430 21.44 -4.43 -9.59
N THR A 431 20.54 -3.75 -8.87
CA THR A 431 20.24 -2.32 -9.06
C THR A 431 20.12 -1.63 -7.71
N SER A 432 20.51 -0.36 -7.65
CA SER A 432 20.69 0.37 -6.40
C SER A 432 19.92 1.67 -6.36
N CYS A 433 19.59 2.10 -5.14
CA CYS A 433 19.64 3.51 -4.79
C CYS A 433 21.10 3.90 -4.44
N THR A 434 21.48 5.17 -4.59
CA THR A 434 22.83 5.64 -4.20
C THR A 434 22.89 5.85 -2.70
N ALA A 435 23.83 5.19 -2.00
CA ALA A 435 23.96 5.32 -0.54
C ALA A 435 24.12 6.79 -0.13
N GLY A 436 23.43 7.21 0.94
CA GLY A 436 23.36 8.61 1.36
C GLY A 436 22.39 9.48 0.56
N THR A 437 21.63 8.92 -0.38
CA THR A 437 20.53 9.65 -1.02
C THR A 437 19.30 9.63 -0.12
N TRP A 438 18.73 10.81 0.12
CA TRP A 438 17.47 10.97 0.82
C TRP A 438 16.31 10.46 -0.05
N ILE A 439 15.56 9.51 0.49
CA ILE A 439 14.37 8.89 -0.13
C ILE A 439 13.10 9.54 0.42
N GLY A 440 13.06 9.91 1.70
CA GLY A 440 11.95 10.63 2.32
C GLY A 440 10.59 9.91 2.26
N SER A 441 10.59 8.58 2.21
CA SER A 441 9.35 7.78 2.08
C SER A 441 8.64 7.49 3.41
N PHE A 442 9.31 7.69 4.55
CA PHE A 442 8.75 7.32 5.86
C PHE A 442 8.39 8.55 6.70
N SER A 443 9.28 9.53 6.79
CA SER A 443 9.09 10.73 7.61
C SER A 443 10.01 11.87 7.11
N THR A 444 10.03 12.99 7.84
CA THR A 444 10.98 14.08 7.62
C THR A 444 12.25 13.96 8.49
N ASP A 445 12.30 13.04 9.45
CA ASP A 445 13.42 12.97 10.41
C ASP A 445 14.70 12.44 9.73
N TRP A 446 15.76 13.24 9.78
CA TRP A 446 17.10 12.87 9.30
C TRP A 446 17.59 11.55 9.90
N ASN A 447 17.21 11.23 11.13
CA ASN A 447 17.73 10.06 11.85
C ASN A 447 16.83 8.82 11.74
N ASP A 448 15.78 8.89 10.94
CA ASP A 448 14.98 7.73 10.55
C ASP A 448 15.67 7.03 9.36
N ASP A 449 16.19 5.82 9.59
CA ASP A 449 16.98 5.08 8.61
C ASP A 449 16.16 4.71 7.36
N GLY A 450 14.83 4.58 7.49
CA GLY A 450 13.90 4.37 6.39
C GLY A 450 13.95 5.49 5.35
N ASN A 451 14.33 6.70 5.74
CA ASN A 451 14.42 7.83 4.82
C ASN A 451 15.69 7.86 3.97
N TRP A 452 16.65 6.95 4.19
CA TRP A 452 17.92 6.96 3.48
C TRP A 452 18.17 5.70 2.68
N CYS A 453 18.75 5.87 1.51
CA CYS A 453 19.41 4.74 0.88
C CYS A 453 20.68 4.36 1.66
N GLY A 454 20.78 3.10 2.09
CA GLY A 454 21.92 2.62 2.86
C GLY A 454 21.93 3.02 4.34
N GLY A 455 20.82 3.57 4.86
CA GLY A 455 20.66 3.95 6.27
C GLY A 455 21.18 5.35 6.62
N VAL A 456 21.06 5.74 7.89
CA VAL A 456 21.39 7.09 8.38
C VAL A 456 22.85 7.46 8.03
N PRO A 457 23.10 8.64 7.43
CA PRO A 457 24.43 9.09 7.07
C PRO A 457 25.40 9.18 8.24
N THR A 458 26.65 8.82 7.99
CA THR A 458 27.78 8.99 8.91
C THR A 458 28.77 10.00 8.33
N SER A 459 29.87 10.28 9.04
CA SER A 459 30.96 11.16 8.56
C SER A 459 31.66 10.66 7.29
N THR A 460 31.39 9.43 6.85
CA THR A 460 31.90 8.87 5.59
C THR A 460 30.86 8.82 4.48
N THR A 461 29.61 9.21 4.74
CA THR A 461 28.50 9.10 3.78
C THR A 461 28.33 10.39 2.98
N ASN A 462 28.32 10.28 1.65
CA ASN A 462 27.98 11.39 0.77
C ASN A 462 26.47 11.57 0.72
N VAL A 463 25.99 12.67 1.27
CA VAL A 463 24.58 13.00 1.32
C VAL A 463 24.14 13.71 0.04
N ILE A 464 23.07 13.21 -0.55
CA ILE A 464 22.35 13.83 -1.66
C ILE A 464 20.90 14.01 -1.23
N ILE A 465 20.39 15.24 -1.28
CA ILE A 465 19.00 15.58 -0.96
C ILE A 465 18.33 16.04 -2.25
N PRO A 466 17.61 15.14 -2.95
CA PRO A 466 16.87 15.48 -4.16
C PRO A 466 15.56 16.20 -3.82
N SER A 467 15.01 16.91 -4.81
CA SER A 467 13.72 17.61 -4.69
C SER A 467 12.50 16.70 -4.88
N ALA A 468 12.68 15.51 -5.45
CA ALA A 468 11.58 14.60 -5.77
C ALA A 468 10.79 14.07 -4.54
N PRO A 469 11.43 13.72 -3.40
CA PRO A 469 10.70 13.30 -2.19
C PRO A 469 9.84 14.42 -1.61
N ALA A 470 8.59 14.10 -1.26
CA ALA A 470 7.67 15.06 -0.64
C ALA A 470 8.07 15.42 0.80
N ASN A 471 8.55 14.45 1.58
CA ASN A 471 9.10 14.71 2.91
C ASN A 471 10.57 15.10 2.77
N GLN A 472 10.88 16.38 2.89
CA GLN A 472 12.25 16.89 2.86
C GLN A 472 12.89 16.79 4.26
N PRO A 473 14.21 16.58 4.37
CA PRO A 473 14.87 16.24 5.63
C PRO A 473 14.88 17.39 6.66
N VAL A 474 14.63 17.01 7.92
CA VAL A 474 14.70 17.84 9.12
C VAL A 474 15.67 17.19 10.11
N ILE A 475 16.72 17.92 10.49
CA ILE A 475 17.64 17.51 11.56
C ILE A 475 17.10 17.99 12.90
N GLY A 476 16.81 17.01 13.77
CA GLY A 476 16.39 17.20 15.15
C GLY A 476 17.52 17.04 16.18
N ALA A 477 17.14 16.72 17.43
CA ALA A 477 18.03 16.76 18.59
C ALA A 477 19.24 15.82 18.52
N ALA A 478 19.14 14.72 17.78
CA ALA A 478 20.25 13.79 17.56
C ALA A 478 21.37 14.38 16.67
N GLY A 479 21.12 15.51 16.02
CA GLY A 479 22.05 16.12 15.06
C GLY A 479 22.10 15.34 13.75
N GLY A 480 23.09 15.70 12.92
CA GLY A 480 23.36 15.02 11.65
C GLY A 480 24.85 14.95 11.36
N LEU A 481 25.25 13.91 10.63
CA LEU A 481 26.62 13.68 10.16
C LEU A 481 26.61 13.49 8.64
N ALA A 482 27.64 13.99 7.96
CA ALA A 482 27.86 13.71 6.55
C ALA A 482 29.35 13.82 6.21
N GLN A 483 29.78 13.09 5.16
CA GLN A 483 31.01 13.43 4.43
C GLN A 483 30.74 14.68 3.60
N ASN A 484 30.19 14.53 2.39
CA ASN A 484 29.75 15.64 1.56
C ASN A 484 28.24 15.87 1.74
N ILE A 485 27.77 17.11 1.58
CA ILE A 485 26.35 17.43 1.43
C ILE A 485 26.10 18.09 0.09
N THR A 486 25.14 17.54 -0.64
CA THR A 486 24.53 18.16 -1.82
C THR A 486 23.04 18.32 -1.59
N ILE A 487 22.55 19.56 -1.56
CA ILE A 487 21.12 19.89 -1.59
C ILE A 487 20.81 20.30 -3.03
N ASP A 488 19.99 19.51 -3.73
CA ASP A 488 19.66 19.77 -5.12
C ASP A 488 18.77 21.01 -5.28
N ALA A 489 18.71 21.53 -6.51
CA ALA A 489 17.81 22.61 -6.85
C ALA A 489 16.36 22.25 -6.46
N SER A 490 15.68 23.20 -5.82
CA SER A 490 14.33 23.04 -5.27
C SER A 490 14.17 22.03 -4.13
N ALA A 491 15.24 21.41 -3.64
CA ALA A 491 15.22 20.61 -2.41
C ALA A 491 15.37 21.49 -1.17
N THR A 492 15.01 20.96 0.01
CA THR A 492 15.12 21.68 1.28
C THR A 492 15.82 20.83 2.34
N LEU A 493 16.77 21.42 3.07
CA LEU A 493 17.27 20.86 4.33
C LEU A 493 16.93 21.81 5.47
N THR A 494 16.27 21.30 6.51
CA THR A 494 15.93 22.10 7.71
C THR A 494 16.69 21.57 8.92
N ILE A 495 17.14 22.47 9.80
CA ILE A 495 17.58 22.10 11.16
C ILE A 495 16.67 22.81 12.15
N SER A 496 15.92 22.04 12.94
CA SER A 496 14.90 22.59 13.83
C SER A 496 15.49 22.95 15.19
N GLY A 497 15.90 24.21 15.39
CA GLY A 497 16.45 24.67 16.68
C GLY A 497 17.98 24.59 16.75
N ALA A 498 18.53 24.47 17.96
CA ALA A 498 19.95 24.62 18.24
C ALA A 498 20.74 23.30 18.14
N TYR A 499 20.53 22.56 17.05
CA TYR A 499 21.18 21.27 16.81
C TYR A 499 22.37 21.39 15.86
N THR A 500 23.23 20.38 15.87
CA THR A 500 24.49 20.41 15.11
C THR A 500 24.44 19.48 13.91
N LEU A 501 24.84 20.00 12.75
CA LEU A 501 25.19 19.23 11.58
C LEU A 501 26.70 19.28 11.39
N THR A 502 27.38 18.12 11.47
CA THR A 502 28.82 18.03 11.22
C THR A 502 29.08 17.51 9.82
N VAL A 503 29.89 18.25 9.06
CA VAL A 503 30.22 17.95 7.67
C VAL A 503 31.73 17.77 7.58
N SER A 504 32.15 16.58 7.16
CA SER A 504 33.57 16.20 7.06
C SER A 504 34.16 16.35 5.66
N GLY A 505 33.38 16.85 4.72
CA GLY A 505 33.73 17.12 3.32
C GLY A 505 32.97 18.33 2.77
N ASN A 506 32.78 18.41 1.47
CA ASN A 506 32.26 19.59 0.80
C ASN A 506 30.78 19.86 1.09
N TRP A 507 30.42 21.13 1.16
CA TRP A 507 29.04 21.61 1.24
C TRP A 507 28.62 22.28 -0.06
N THR A 508 27.59 21.73 -0.69
CA THR A 508 26.97 22.27 -1.91
C THR A 508 25.47 22.42 -1.69
N ASN A 509 25.00 23.67 -1.67
CA ASN A 509 23.58 23.99 -1.55
C ASN A 509 23.09 24.70 -2.81
N ASN A 510 22.39 23.96 -3.68
CA ASN A 510 21.70 24.48 -4.86
C ASN A 510 20.20 24.73 -4.59
N GLY A 511 19.70 24.33 -3.42
CA GLY A 511 18.31 24.46 -3.00
C GLY A 511 18.13 25.46 -1.86
N THR A 512 17.33 25.08 -0.87
CA THR A 512 17.06 25.90 0.33
C THR A 512 17.62 25.21 1.57
N PHE A 513 18.46 25.92 2.32
CA PHE A 513 18.86 25.50 3.66
C PHE A 513 18.21 26.41 4.71
N THR A 514 17.43 25.82 5.61
CA THR A 514 16.74 26.50 6.71
C THR A 514 17.44 26.19 8.03
N PRO A 515 18.33 27.08 8.53
CA PRO A 515 19.23 26.73 9.63
C PRO A 515 18.56 26.75 11.02
N GLY A 516 17.37 27.34 11.21
CA GLY A 516 16.85 27.56 12.55
C GLY A 516 17.84 28.32 13.44
N THR A 517 18.17 27.78 14.63
CA THR A 517 19.22 28.30 15.52
C THR A 517 20.45 27.38 15.59
N SER A 518 20.70 26.62 14.51
CA SER A 518 21.65 25.51 14.47
C SER A 518 23.13 25.90 14.40
N ILE A 519 23.98 24.88 14.55
CA ILE A 519 25.41 24.91 14.28
C ILE A 519 25.70 24.03 13.07
N VAL A 520 26.34 24.60 12.05
CA VAL A 520 27.01 23.80 11.01
C VAL A 520 28.49 23.77 11.32
N ASN A 521 29.01 22.58 11.62
CA ASN A 521 30.41 22.35 11.97
C ASN A 521 31.18 21.71 10.80
N PHE A 522 32.15 22.43 10.28
CA PHE A 522 33.08 21.98 9.26
C PHE A 522 34.36 21.46 9.93
N ASN A 523 34.61 20.16 9.82
CA ASN A 523 35.63 19.48 10.63
C ASN A 523 36.68 18.70 9.82
N LEU A 524 36.86 18.97 8.53
CA LEU A 524 37.83 18.23 7.72
C LEU A 524 39.25 18.35 8.33
N ALA A 525 39.88 17.20 8.57
CA ALA A 525 41.16 17.14 9.27
C ALA A 525 42.36 17.62 8.44
N SER A 526 42.31 17.49 7.12
CA SER A 526 43.39 17.90 6.20
C SER A 526 42.86 18.11 4.79
N GLY A 527 43.59 18.87 3.95
CA GLY A 527 43.14 19.24 2.61
C GLY A 527 42.14 20.40 2.63
N THR A 528 41.40 20.57 1.52
CA THR A 528 40.45 21.66 1.34
C THR A 528 39.01 21.15 1.41
N GLN A 529 38.21 21.77 2.27
CA GLN A 529 36.77 21.62 2.41
C GLN A 529 36.10 22.83 1.77
N THR A 530 35.34 22.63 0.69
CA THR A 530 34.70 23.76 -0.02
C THR A 530 33.29 24.02 0.47
N VAL A 531 32.93 25.30 0.60
CA VAL A 531 31.57 25.75 0.95
C VAL A 531 30.97 26.54 -0.20
N ASN A 532 29.88 26.02 -0.74
CA ASN A 532 29.01 26.70 -1.68
C ASN A 532 27.59 26.72 -1.09
N ASN A 533 27.19 27.84 -0.47
CA ASN A 533 25.94 27.92 0.29
C ASN A 533 24.73 28.42 -0.52
N GLY A 534 24.89 28.66 -1.82
CA GLY A 534 23.86 29.29 -2.65
C GLY A 534 23.43 30.64 -2.06
N THR A 535 22.11 30.87 -1.99
CA THR A 535 21.51 32.09 -1.41
C THR A 535 21.11 31.93 0.06
N SER A 536 21.36 30.77 0.66
CA SER A 536 20.95 30.48 2.04
C SER A 536 21.91 31.11 3.06
N GLN A 537 21.55 31.02 4.33
CA GLN A 537 22.33 31.55 5.44
C GLN A 537 22.69 30.44 6.42
N PHE A 538 23.79 30.61 7.14
CA PHE A 538 24.07 29.83 8.33
C PHE A 538 23.56 30.58 9.57
N TYR A 539 23.12 29.86 10.60
CA TYR A 539 22.88 30.49 11.89
C TYR A 539 24.18 30.66 12.66
N LYS A 540 24.80 29.55 13.07
CA LYS A 540 26.19 29.50 13.52
C LYS A 540 27.02 28.62 12.59
N LEU A 541 28.19 29.12 12.20
CA LEU A 541 29.19 28.36 11.45
C LEU A 541 30.40 28.14 12.34
N THR A 542 30.78 26.89 12.53
CA THR A 542 32.03 26.52 13.21
C THR A 542 32.96 25.82 12.23
N HIS A 543 34.21 26.25 12.18
CA HIS A 543 35.31 25.54 11.54
C HIS A 543 36.22 25.00 12.63
N SER A 544 36.12 23.68 12.87
CA SER A 544 36.90 22.97 13.88
C SER A 544 37.98 22.06 13.28
N GLY A 545 38.02 21.94 11.96
CA GLY A 545 38.98 21.12 11.22
C GLY A 545 40.35 21.77 11.15
N ALA A 546 41.41 20.96 11.07
CA ALA A 546 42.77 21.46 10.83
C ALA A 546 43.04 21.74 9.33
N GLY A 547 42.13 21.34 8.43
CA GLY A 547 42.20 21.63 7.01
C GLY A 547 41.90 23.09 6.64
N THR A 548 41.74 23.34 5.35
CA THR A 548 41.29 24.63 4.82
C THR A 548 39.78 24.60 4.58
N LEU A 549 39.02 25.48 5.22
CA LEU A 549 37.63 25.76 4.86
C LEU A 549 37.61 26.91 3.85
N GLN A 550 37.32 26.60 2.59
CA GLN A 550 37.36 27.57 1.49
C GLN A 550 35.96 27.88 0.95
N LEU A 551 35.61 29.15 0.84
CA LEU A 551 34.40 29.56 0.11
C LEU A 551 34.62 29.37 -1.40
N LEU A 552 33.61 28.89 -2.11
CA LEU A 552 33.81 28.51 -3.53
C LEU A 552 33.28 29.57 -4.51
N THR A 553 31.97 29.78 -4.57
CA THR A 553 31.31 30.63 -5.58
C THR A 553 30.37 31.69 -5.04
N ASN A 554 29.89 31.53 -3.80
CA ASN A 554 28.86 32.39 -3.23
C ASN A 554 29.36 32.99 -1.92
N ASP A 555 29.05 34.26 -1.72
CA ASP A 555 29.19 34.94 -0.45
C ASP A 555 28.38 34.22 0.63
N ILE A 556 28.78 34.37 1.89
CA ILE A 556 28.07 33.75 3.00
C ILE A 556 27.55 34.79 4.00
N THR A 557 26.38 34.50 4.56
CA THR A 557 25.81 35.24 5.69
C THR A 557 25.68 34.32 6.90
N ILE A 558 26.14 34.79 8.05
CA ILE A 558 26.07 34.12 9.34
C ILE A 558 25.22 34.97 10.29
N ASN A 559 24.10 34.42 10.75
CA ASN A 559 23.13 35.19 11.55
C ASN A 559 23.54 35.35 13.03
N SER A 560 24.40 34.49 13.59
CA SER A 560 24.72 34.49 15.02
C SER A 560 26.22 34.47 15.33
N GLU A 561 26.97 33.46 14.89
CA GLU A 561 28.39 33.38 15.26
C GLU A 561 29.19 32.65 14.19
N LEU A 562 30.33 33.24 13.81
CA LEU A 562 31.37 32.58 13.04
C LEU A 562 32.51 32.22 14.00
N VAL A 563 32.85 30.94 14.08
CA VAL A 563 33.95 30.43 14.89
C VAL A 563 34.95 29.71 14.00
N ASN A 564 36.20 30.18 13.97
CA ASN A 564 37.33 29.48 13.36
C ASN A 564 38.30 29.06 14.46
N SER A 565 38.22 27.81 14.93
CA SER A 565 39.01 27.32 16.05
C SER A 565 40.27 26.56 15.63
N ALA A 566 40.34 26.10 14.38
CA ALA A 566 41.50 25.40 13.83
C ALA A 566 41.64 25.66 12.30
N GLY A 567 42.80 25.32 11.74
CA GLY A 567 43.02 25.34 10.29
C GLY A 567 43.02 26.72 9.64
N ILE A 568 42.61 26.77 8.38
CA ILE A 568 42.58 27.97 7.55
C ILE A 568 41.14 28.25 7.11
N LEU A 569 40.56 29.38 7.53
CA LEU A 569 39.36 29.91 6.90
C LEU A 569 39.78 30.77 5.71
N ASN A 570 39.46 30.35 4.49
CA ASN A 570 39.80 31.04 3.25
C ASN A 570 38.54 31.61 2.59
N ALA A 571 38.42 32.94 2.60
CA ALA A 571 37.29 33.63 1.97
C ALA A 571 37.32 33.56 0.43
N ASN A 572 38.46 33.22 -0.17
CA ASN A 572 38.60 33.02 -1.62
C ASN A 572 38.03 34.17 -2.47
N ASN A 573 38.33 35.41 -2.06
CA ASN A 573 37.86 36.64 -2.72
C ASN A 573 36.36 36.95 -2.58
N LEU A 574 35.62 36.15 -1.80
CA LEU A 574 34.18 36.32 -1.56
C LEU A 574 33.92 37.09 -0.26
N ASP A 575 32.74 37.68 -0.17
CA ASP A 575 32.31 38.47 0.98
C ASP A 575 31.79 37.57 2.12
N ILE A 576 31.98 38.03 3.35
CA ILE A 576 31.45 37.37 4.56
C ILE A 576 30.64 38.37 5.37
N THR A 577 29.34 38.14 5.49
CA THR A 577 28.46 38.94 6.36
C THR A 577 28.22 38.22 7.67
N VAL A 578 28.49 38.87 8.80
CA VAL A 578 28.22 38.34 10.14
C VAL A 578 27.28 39.31 10.86
N LYS A 579 26.17 38.77 11.40
CA LYS A 579 25.18 39.53 12.20
C LYS A 579 25.34 39.36 13.71
N GLY A 580 26.16 38.41 14.16
CA GLY A 580 26.60 38.33 15.55
C GLY A 580 28.13 38.28 15.70
N SER A 581 28.70 37.45 16.57
CA SER A 581 30.12 37.57 16.90
C SER A 581 31.04 36.85 15.89
N TRP A 582 32.26 37.37 15.76
CA TRP A 582 33.36 36.78 15.02
C TRP A 582 34.41 36.27 16.01
N SER A 583 34.74 34.98 15.97
CA SER A 583 35.78 34.38 16.80
C SER A 583 36.77 33.62 15.93
N ASN A 584 38.01 34.07 15.88
CA ASN A 584 39.06 33.44 15.09
C ASN A 584 40.31 33.21 15.94
N SER A 585 40.54 31.94 16.28
CA SER A 585 41.72 31.48 16.99
C SER A 585 42.72 30.76 16.08
N ALA A 586 42.48 30.77 14.76
CA ALA A 586 43.34 30.16 13.75
C ALA A 586 43.62 31.11 12.58
N THR A 587 43.95 30.59 11.39
CA THR A 587 44.32 31.42 10.24
C THR A 587 43.09 31.86 9.47
N PHE A 588 42.97 33.16 9.21
CA PHE A 588 41.98 33.72 8.28
C PHE A 588 42.70 34.29 7.05
N THR A 589 42.33 33.83 5.86
CA THR A 589 42.81 34.32 4.56
C THR A 589 41.67 35.07 3.88
N ALA A 590 41.73 36.41 3.93
CA ALA A 590 40.63 37.26 3.48
C ALA A 590 40.46 37.37 1.95
N GLY A 591 41.50 37.08 1.16
CA GLY A 591 41.48 37.33 -0.28
C GLY A 591 41.19 38.81 -0.59
N THR A 592 40.40 39.09 -1.64
CA THR A 592 39.94 40.44 -1.96
C THR A 592 38.57 40.83 -1.37
N GLY A 593 37.89 39.90 -0.70
CA GLY A 593 36.53 40.08 -0.20
C GLY A 593 36.42 41.07 0.97
N THR A 594 35.19 41.47 1.25
CA THR A 594 34.80 42.36 2.35
C THR A 594 34.13 41.55 3.47
N VAL A 595 34.57 41.80 4.70
CA VAL A 595 33.83 41.33 5.89
C VAL A 595 32.86 42.42 6.34
N PHE A 596 31.59 42.06 6.50
CA PHE A 596 30.54 42.96 6.95
C PHE A 596 30.05 42.58 8.35
N PHE A 597 30.04 43.55 9.26
CA PHE A 597 29.37 43.44 10.56
C PHE A 597 28.06 44.22 10.49
N THR A 598 26.94 43.50 10.31
CA THR A 598 25.61 44.10 10.06
C THR A 598 24.57 43.72 11.12
N GLY A 599 25.02 43.38 12.32
CA GLY A 599 24.12 43.03 13.42
C GLY A 599 23.28 44.22 13.89
N THR A 600 22.31 43.94 14.77
CA THR A 600 21.57 44.97 15.52
C THR A 600 21.93 44.98 17.00
N SER A 601 22.48 43.88 17.50
CA SER A 601 23.04 43.73 18.84
C SER A 601 24.56 43.96 18.81
N SER A 602 25.16 44.25 19.96
CA SER A 602 26.62 44.36 20.06
C SER A 602 27.31 43.10 19.52
N GLN A 603 28.29 43.30 18.62
CA GLN A 603 29.10 42.24 18.05
C GLN A 603 30.52 42.31 18.61
N ASN A 604 31.14 41.15 18.79
CA ASN A 604 32.51 41.06 19.28
C ASN A 604 33.41 40.42 18.22
N ILE A 605 34.57 41.00 17.99
CA ILE A 605 35.70 40.39 17.28
C ILE A 605 36.62 39.82 18.35
N THR A 606 36.73 38.49 18.39
CA THR A 606 37.45 37.75 19.43
C THR A 606 38.32 36.65 18.81
N GLY A 607 39.00 35.89 19.67
CA GLY A 607 39.93 34.83 19.29
C GLY A 607 41.37 35.15 19.66
N THR A 608 42.23 34.13 19.64
CA THR A 608 43.64 34.25 20.05
C THR A 608 44.57 34.67 18.90
N SER A 609 44.09 34.65 17.66
CA SER A 609 44.87 35.03 16.48
C SER A 609 44.59 36.47 16.07
N ILE A 610 45.58 37.14 15.45
CA ILE A 610 45.39 38.47 14.87
C ILE A 610 44.43 38.35 13.68
N ASN A 611 43.29 39.01 13.77
CA ASN A 611 42.32 39.08 12.68
C ASN A 611 42.84 40.04 11.60
N SER A 612 43.11 39.54 10.39
CA SER A 612 43.58 40.36 9.26
C SER A 612 42.52 40.40 8.17
N PHE A 613 41.72 41.46 8.15
CA PHE A 613 40.71 41.71 7.13
C PHE A 613 41.33 42.36 5.89
N ASN A 614 40.84 42.03 4.70
CA ASN A 614 41.18 42.79 3.50
C ASN A 614 40.37 44.09 3.48
N ASN A 615 39.06 44.01 3.22
CA ASN A 615 38.13 45.12 3.42
C ASN A 615 37.21 44.82 4.62
N LEU A 616 36.84 45.85 5.37
CA LEU A 616 35.97 45.73 6.54
C LEU A 616 34.89 46.82 6.51
N THR A 617 33.63 46.41 6.56
CA THR A 617 32.49 47.33 6.75
C THR A 617 31.84 47.07 8.10
N ILE A 618 31.74 48.10 8.92
CA ILE A 618 30.98 48.09 10.18
C ILE A 618 29.69 48.88 9.96
N ASN A 619 28.57 48.17 9.97
CA ASN A 619 27.22 48.71 9.84
C ASN A 619 26.30 48.09 10.89
N ASN A 620 26.70 48.19 12.16
CA ASN A 620 25.97 47.63 13.29
C ASN A 620 25.60 48.75 14.28
N THR A 621 24.30 48.99 14.44
CA THR A 621 23.76 50.00 15.36
C THR A 621 23.92 49.66 16.83
N GLY A 622 24.19 48.40 17.19
CA GLY A 622 24.50 47.94 18.54
C GLY A 622 25.99 47.98 18.88
N GLY A 623 26.85 48.24 17.89
CA GLY A 623 28.28 48.46 18.08
C GLY A 623 29.14 47.22 17.83
N VAL A 624 30.41 47.44 17.52
CA VAL A 624 31.41 46.37 17.35
C VAL A 624 32.56 46.63 18.30
N THR A 625 32.85 45.65 19.16
CA THR A 625 34.03 45.67 20.02
C THR A 625 35.05 44.64 19.55
N SER A 626 36.32 44.88 19.84
CA SER A 626 37.38 43.89 19.60
C SER A 626 38.09 43.60 20.91
N GLY A 627 38.31 42.30 21.19
CA GLY A 627 39.07 41.86 22.36
C GLY A 627 40.60 41.95 22.19
N SER A 628 41.06 42.18 20.97
CA SER A 628 42.48 42.26 20.60
C SER A 628 42.68 43.17 19.37
N ASP A 629 43.93 43.48 19.05
CA ASP A 629 44.25 44.22 17.83
C ASP A 629 43.91 43.40 16.58
N PHE A 630 43.35 44.06 15.56
CA PHE A 630 43.10 43.50 14.24
C PHE A 630 43.65 44.43 13.16
N THR A 631 43.89 43.88 11.97
CA THR A 631 44.41 44.60 10.80
C THR A 631 43.32 44.72 9.74
N VAL A 632 43.26 45.88 9.07
CA VAL A 632 42.49 46.07 7.82
C VAL A 632 43.49 46.53 6.77
N ASN A 633 43.74 45.69 5.76
CA ASN A 633 44.75 45.97 4.73
C ASN A 633 44.27 46.94 3.65
N GLY A 634 42.97 46.92 3.37
CA GLY A 634 42.29 47.72 2.36
C GLY A 634 41.35 48.74 2.99
N ILE A 635 40.09 48.74 2.55
CA ILE A 635 39.11 49.76 2.94
C ILE A 635 38.49 49.39 4.29
N LEU A 636 38.51 50.35 5.22
CA LEU A 636 37.64 50.38 6.39
C LEU A 636 36.48 51.34 6.12
N ASN A 637 35.25 50.83 6.21
CA ASN A 637 34.03 51.60 6.02
C ASN A 637 33.14 51.54 7.28
N LEU A 638 32.80 52.69 7.84
CA LEU A 638 31.97 52.81 9.05
C LEU A 638 30.65 53.46 8.67
N GLN A 639 29.58 52.68 8.57
CA GLN A 639 28.28 53.13 8.04
C GLN A 639 27.24 53.40 9.15
N SER A 640 27.38 52.76 10.31
CA SER A 640 26.50 53.00 11.46
C SER A 640 27.08 54.05 12.39
N ALA A 641 26.22 54.93 12.92
CA ALA A 641 26.62 55.86 13.98
C ALA A 641 27.13 55.09 15.21
N ASN A 642 28.17 55.60 15.86
CA ASN A 642 28.73 54.97 17.05
C ASN A 642 27.69 54.95 18.19
N PRO A 643 27.27 53.77 18.69
CA PRO A 643 26.23 53.69 19.70
C PRO A 643 26.72 53.95 21.13
N SER A 644 28.04 53.97 21.40
CA SER A 644 28.55 54.33 22.73
C SER A 644 30.04 54.72 22.76
N SER A 645 30.50 55.32 23.86
CA SER A 645 31.93 55.61 24.08
C SER A 645 32.81 54.37 24.25
N THR A 646 32.21 53.20 24.48
CA THR A 646 32.91 51.92 24.73
C THR A 646 32.62 50.83 23.69
N ALA A 647 31.62 51.04 22.82
CA ALA A 647 31.11 50.07 21.85
C ALA A 647 31.07 50.62 20.41
N GLY A 648 32.06 51.43 20.05
CA GLY A 648 32.38 51.75 18.67
C GLY A 648 33.89 51.83 18.50
N SER A 649 34.36 51.66 17.27
CA SER A 649 35.78 51.58 16.94
C SER A 649 36.54 52.83 17.45
N THR A 650 37.17 52.71 18.62
CA THR A 650 38.11 53.69 19.15
C THR A 650 39.50 53.31 18.64
N TRP A 651 39.96 54.02 17.62
CA TRP A 651 41.26 53.81 17.02
C TRP A 651 42.36 54.47 17.85
N ARG A 652 43.36 53.68 18.29
CA ARG A 652 44.71 54.20 18.57
C ARG A 652 45.53 54.08 17.29
N TRP A 653 45.88 55.22 16.71
CA TRP A 653 46.77 55.30 15.56
C TRP A 653 48.19 54.87 15.98
N GLY A 654 48.65 53.74 15.46
CA GLY A 654 50.04 53.31 15.50
C GLY A 654 50.66 53.45 14.12
N LEU A 655 50.95 54.67 13.68
CA LEU A 655 51.87 54.92 12.56
C LEU A 655 53.22 54.31 12.94
N LYS A 656 53.55 53.13 12.41
CA LYS A 656 54.96 52.76 12.26
C LYS A 656 55.46 53.47 11.01
N ARG A 657 56.31 54.48 11.23
CA ARG A 657 57.18 55.06 10.21
C ARG A 657 58.11 54.00 9.64
#